data_AF-W1TXN1-F1
#
_entry.id   AF-W1TXN1-F1
#
_cell.length_a   1.000
_cell.length_b   1.000
_cell.length_c   1.000
_cell.angle_alpha   90.00
_cell.angle_beta   90.00
_cell.angle_gamma   90.00
#
_symmetry.space_group_name_H-M   'P 1'
#
loop_
_entity.id
_entity.type
_entity.pdbx_description
1 polymer ?
#
loop_
_entity_poly.entity_id
_entity_poly.type
_entity_poly.pdbx_seq_one_letter_code
_entity_poly.pdbx_strand_id
1 'polypeptide(L)'
;MRKYKFVPRKPVKFKELIVDIKGKTWEITKTADFTPQKINEFVPPAVTLKVDGETVTRTVLPDPTDENSAAPSDKGKQASFGQGNGVSQEGMTSEPASIEAATPEPETKGTDAAPSVSTTDVSSSWQNLLYDDRFLQARAQAKTGGDPELLIGKRKIKATPLAMREIHEEMAAVIVEGDVVSAEVRELRTGRKLLKLKMADDTNGLAAQYFFEKGEDTSCLEKNLCRGKRVRARGEVRQDKYSGGLVMQLSNLMLVPTGTYSHEDNHPTPRVELHLHTKMSTDALIDVDRLLTTVKEWNHPAVAITDHGVVQSFPIVQALAAEKGVKVIYGMEGYLIEDIPADITRDQQKYTHIILLAKNRVGLQNLYRLVSLSHLRYFKKRPLIPRAILDENREGLIVGSACVAGELFRAVLDDLPRSEQLRIASYYDYLEIQPIGDNRFLLQDDRYPNIKTDRDLQKLNEVIVSLGEELNLPVCATCDSHYLFDEDKIYREILLSKWGKSGEPEQLPDLYLRTTEEMLEEFSYLGETKAFEVVVSNTRGVSELVEDFAPLPADGKLYSPQISGSDTELERMCYAKAKRLYGDPLPAIVEERLKSELEAIIGNGFGVLYYIAHKLVAHSLGDGYLVGSRGSVGSSFVATMADITEVNPLPPHYLCPQCQYSEFITDGSVGGGFDLADKACPKCGAALHKDGHNIPFAVFLGFEGDKVPDIDLNFSGDYQPQAHKYTEELFGRDNVFRAGTISGIQDRTAFGYVKKYAEQRQLVTNDIYAESLLTGITKVKNTTGQHPGGIMVCPRDMDILAFTPIQHPANKKESGIITTHFDYHSIEGRMVKLDILGHDDPTVIRILEDLTGIKPSEIPFDDPATISLFSSTEALGLTPEQLNGDTVGTLGIPEYGTQFVRQMLEDTHPQNFSELVRISGFSHGTDVWLNNAKDLITAGEVKLEDAISTRDDVMNYLIQHGVAPKIAFNVMENVRKGRGLEKKNKQGQPVSKNEEALRKEKIPEWFINSCKKISYLFPRAHAVAYVMMAFRIAWFKIYHPLAFYAAYFTVRARGSFDGKAILPGLASQEKMWKYIQAKGRDASAVEKDSATNIEVAMEMAQRGFRFKPIDLARSHVRDFVVEDGMLLPPLSCVPGLGETVAEEIVAARENGPFTSKEDLRKRGKVSQTIVETLTEMGALEGMPDEEQLNLFG
;
A
#
# COMPACT_ATOMS: atom_id res chain seq x y z
N MET A 1 45.44 -27.05 12.57
CA MET A 1 45.04 -25.94 13.46
C MET A 1 44.44 -24.83 12.60
N ARG A 2 43.19 -24.41 12.85
CA ARG A 2 42.60 -23.19 12.27
C ARG A 2 42.31 -22.24 13.44
N LYS A 3 42.88 -21.02 13.43
CA LYS A 3 42.62 -20.00 14.46
C LYS A 3 41.34 -19.23 14.07
N TYR A 4 40.24 -19.50 14.75
CA TYR A 4 39.02 -18.69 14.64
C TYR A 4 39.14 -17.49 15.59
N LYS A 5 38.90 -16.28 15.08
CA LYS A 5 39.02 -15.03 15.84
C LYS A 5 37.62 -14.47 16.14
N PHE A 6 37.06 -14.82 17.29
CA PHE A 6 35.75 -14.34 17.72
C PHE A 6 35.80 -12.84 18.08
N VAL A 7 34.78 -12.08 17.67
CA VAL A 7 34.64 -10.64 17.99
C VAL A 7 33.30 -10.44 18.71
N PRO A 8 33.28 -10.10 20.01
CA PRO A 8 32.03 -9.99 20.78
C PRO A 8 31.24 -8.72 20.46
N ARG A 9 29.89 -8.79 20.53
CA ARG A 9 28.96 -7.68 20.24
C ARG A 9 29.03 -6.48 21.21
N LYS A 10 29.92 -6.48 22.22
CA LYS A 10 30.29 -5.32 23.07
C LYS A 10 31.79 -5.33 23.41
N PRO A 11 32.45 -4.16 23.56
CA PRO A 11 33.90 -4.09 23.76
C PRO A 11 34.31 -4.47 25.20
N VAL A 12 34.79 -5.70 25.37
CA VAL A 12 35.41 -6.19 26.62
C VAL A 12 36.86 -6.59 26.33
N LYS A 13 37.81 -6.13 27.15
CA LYS A 13 39.25 -6.36 26.97
C LYS A 13 39.68 -7.75 27.44
N PHE A 14 39.50 -8.76 26.60
CA PHE A 14 40.15 -10.07 26.78
C PHE A 14 41.65 -9.98 26.46
N LYS A 15 42.49 -10.72 27.19
CA LYS A 15 43.96 -10.72 27.00
C LYS A 15 44.43 -11.79 26.03
N GLU A 16 43.86 -13.00 26.13
CA GLU A 16 43.90 -14.06 25.11
C GLU A 16 42.79 -15.07 25.42
N LEU A 17 42.41 -15.89 24.44
CA LEU A 17 41.58 -17.08 24.63
C LEU A 17 42.21 -18.21 23.80
N ILE A 18 42.59 -19.30 24.45
CA ILE A 18 43.18 -20.48 23.81
C ILE A 18 42.20 -21.64 24.01
N VAL A 19 41.89 -22.35 22.92
CA VAL A 19 41.02 -23.52 22.91
C VAL A 19 41.75 -24.64 22.17
N ASP A 20 41.98 -25.78 22.81
CA ASP A 20 42.26 -27.05 22.13
C ASP A 20 40.96 -27.85 22.01
N ILE A 21 40.75 -28.52 20.88
CA ILE A 21 39.51 -29.24 20.56
C ILE A 21 39.84 -30.71 20.34
N LYS A 22 39.77 -31.49 21.42
CA LYS A 22 39.85 -32.96 21.40
C LYS A 22 38.80 -33.56 22.31
N GLY A 23 37.67 -34.00 21.73
CA GLY A 23 36.69 -34.86 22.41
C GLY A 23 35.87 -34.21 23.52
N LYS A 24 34.91 -33.34 23.15
CA LYS A 24 33.77 -32.89 24.00
C LYS A 24 34.08 -32.27 25.37
N THR A 25 35.33 -31.91 25.66
CA THR A 25 35.72 -31.17 26.88
C THR A 25 36.41 -29.87 26.49
N TRP A 26 36.07 -28.78 27.17
CA TRP A 26 36.68 -27.46 26.97
C TRP A 26 37.29 -27.02 28.31
N GLU A 27 38.49 -26.42 28.27
CA GLU A 27 39.25 -26.06 29.46
C GLU A 27 39.67 -24.58 29.38
N ILE A 28 39.26 -23.78 30.37
CA ILE A 28 39.49 -22.33 30.39
C ILE A 28 40.47 -22.02 31.52
N THR A 29 41.72 -21.73 31.16
CA THR A 29 42.74 -21.33 32.14
C THR A 29 42.74 -19.81 32.33
N LYS A 30 42.50 -19.38 33.59
CA LYS A 30 42.41 -17.99 34.08
C LYS A 30 41.22 -17.15 33.57
N THR A 31 40.30 -16.90 34.49
CA THR A 31 39.49 -15.67 34.53
C THR A 31 39.66 -15.00 35.89
N ALA A 32 39.42 -13.68 35.99
CA ALA A 32 39.49 -12.96 37.27
C ALA A 32 38.10 -12.69 37.88
N ASP A 33 37.04 -12.69 37.06
CA ASP A 33 35.71 -12.16 37.42
C ASP A 33 34.55 -13.03 36.88
N PHE A 34 34.63 -14.37 37.03
CA PHE A 34 33.54 -15.28 36.66
C PHE A 34 33.10 -16.16 37.83
N THR A 35 31.81 -16.13 38.15
CA THR A 35 31.17 -17.04 39.10
C THR A 35 30.40 -18.14 38.35
N PRO A 36 30.26 -19.37 38.89
CA PRO A 36 29.65 -20.50 38.16
C PRO A 36 28.26 -20.23 37.59
N GLN A 37 27.44 -19.41 38.26
CA GLN A 37 26.09 -19.08 37.80
C GLN A 37 26.07 -18.36 36.44
N LYS A 38 27.04 -17.48 36.14
CA LYS A 38 27.12 -16.76 34.86
C LYS A 38 27.58 -17.65 33.70
N ILE A 39 28.17 -18.81 33.96
CA ILE A 39 28.68 -19.71 32.91
C ILE A 39 27.53 -20.40 32.16
N ASN A 40 26.39 -20.64 32.82
CA ASN A 40 25.23 -21.30 32.23
C ASN A 40 24.56 -20.50 31.08
N GLU A 41 24.84 -19.21 30.94
CA GLU A 41 24.30 -18.33 29.90
C GLU A 41 25.03 -18.47 28.55
N PHE A 42 26.29 -18.96 28.56
CA PHE A 42 27.18 -18.94 27.38
C PHE A 42 27.54 -20.32 26.84
N VAL A 43 26.96 -21.39 27.37
CA VAL A 43 27.38 -22.78 27.12
C VAL A 43 26.22 -23.61 26.54
N PRO A 44 26.39 -24.23 25.36
CA PRO A 44 25.39 -25.11 24.76
C PRO A 44 25.05 -26.33 25.64
N PRO A 45 23.85 -26.93 25.48
CA PRO A 45 23.52 -28.20 26.12
C PRO A 45 24.54 -29.31 25.82
N ALA A 46 24.71 -30.24 26.76
CA ALA A 46 25.59 -31.41 26.67
C ALA A 46 27.11 -31.13 26.50
N VAL A 47 27.60 -29.94 26.89
CA VAL A 47 29.04 -29.67 27.08
C VAL A 47 29.42 -29.81 28.56
N THR A 48 30.58 -30.39 28.84
CA THR A 48 31.20 -30.40 30.18
C THR A 48 32.37 -29.43 30.21
N LEU A 49 32.45 -28.60 31.26
CA LEU A 49 33.50 -27.61 31.46
C LEU A 49 34.29 -27.89 32.74
N LYS A 50 35.58 -27.58 32.70
CA LYS A 50 36.41 -27.44 33.90
C LYS A 50 36.82 -25.98 34.10
N VAL A 51 36.68 -25.50 35.33
CA VAL A 51 37.07 -24.16 35.76
C VAL A 51 37.81 -24.30 37.09
N ASP A 52 39.08 -23.90 37.11
CA ASP A 52 39.98 -23.93 38.28
C ASP A 52 40.00 -25.24 39.10
N GLY A 53 39.66 -26.37 38.46
CA GLY A 53 39.68 -27.72 39.02
C GLY A 53 38.29 -28.34 39.21
N GLU A 54 37.24 -27.54 39.37
CA GLU A 54 35.87 -28.04 39.49
C GLU A 54 35.26 -28.37 38.12
N THR A 55 34.37 -29.37 38.09
CA THR A 55 33.73 -29.85 36.86
C THR A 55 32.24 -29.51 36.89
N VAL A 56 31.78 -28.75 35.90
CA VAL A 56 30.37 -28.35 35.75
C VAL A 56 29.75 -29.07 34.55
N THR A 57 28.67 -29.80 34.79
CA THR A 57 27.92 -30.57 33.79
C THR A 57 26.46 -30.15 33.81
N ARG A 58 25.95 -29.65 32.68
CA ARG A 58 24.54 -29.27 32.53
C ARG A 58 23.72 -30.47 32.07
N THR A 59 23.18 -31.22 33.02
CA THR A 59 22.30 -32.37 32.78
C THR A 59 20.98 -31.93 32.14
N VAL A 60 20.50 -32.70 31.16
CA VAL A 60 19.16 -32.55 30.58
C VAL A 60 18.18 -33.41 31.38
N LEU A 61 17.04 -32.86 31.77
CA LEU A 61 15.94 -33.66 32.35
C LEU A 61 15.17 -34.36 31.21
N PRO A 62 14.84 -35.66 31.33
CA PRO A 62 14.14 -36.39 30.27
C PRO A 62 12.69 -35.94 30.07
N ASP A 63 12.21 -36.07 28.84
CA ASP A 63 10.81 -35.88 28.43
C ASP A 63 10.02 -37.19 28.68
N PRO A 64 8.88 -37.18 29.41
CA PRO A 64 8.28 -38.42 29.93
C PRO A 64 7.29 -39.11 28.98
N THR A 65 7.66 -39.32 27.71
CA THR A 65 6.96 -40.26 26.81
C THR A 65 7.90 -40.98 25.84
N ASP A 66 8.54 -42.05 26.32
CA ASP A 66 8.83 -43.22 25.48
C ASP A 66 9.15 -44.45 26.35
N GLU A 67 8.34 -45.50 26.27
CA GLU A 67 8.63 -46.79 26.91
C GLU A 67 8.54 -47.95 25.92
N ASN A 68 9.66 -48.68 25.82
CA ASN A 68 9.85 -50.00 25.24
C ASN A 68 9.97 -50.17 23.73
N SER A 69 10.91 -51.06 23.39
CA SER A 69 11.48 -51.27 22.05
C SER A 69 11.25 -52.68 21.51
N ALA A 70 11.16 -52.78 20.18
CA ALA A 70 11.47 -53.96 19.37
C ALA A 70 10.51 -55.19 19.39
N ALA A 71 10.56 -55.93 18.28
CA ALA A 71 9.72 -57.09 17.92
C ALA A 71 10.30 -58.41 18.50
N PRO A 72 9.65 -59.62 18.43
CA PRO A 72 8.97 -60.15 17.23
C PRO A 72 7.76 -61.12 17.37
N SER A 73 7.04 -61.28 16.25
CA SER A 73 6.42 -62.51 15.68
C SER A 73 5.67 -63.60 16.51
N ASP A 74 4.47 -63.95 16.01
CA ASP A 74 4.00 -65.32 15.65
C ASP A 74 2.88 -66.05 16.47
N LYS A 75 1.83 -66.48 15.74
CA LYS A 75 0.83 -67.58 15.92
C LYS A 75 0.01 -67.83 17.22
N GLY A 76 -1.31 -68.08 17.02
CA GLY A 76 -2.19 -68.85 17.94
C GLY A 76 -3.65 -68.35 18.02
N LYS A 77 -4.50 -68.37 16.98
CA LYS A 77 -5.25 -69.49 16.34
C LYS A 77 -6.29 -70.22 17.22
N GLN A 78 -7.50 -70.40 16.64
CA GLN A 78 -8.68 -71.22 17.06
C GLN A 78 -9.59 -70.69 18.18
N ALA A 79 -10.91 -70.98 18.22
CA ALA A 79 -11.92 -71.32 17.17
C ALA A 79 -13.36 -71.40 17.75
N SER A 80 -14.40 -71.17 16.92
CA SER A 80 -15.84 -71.50 17.14
C SER A 80 -16.57 -70.72 18.27
N PHE A 81 -17.87 -70.38 18.25
CA PHE A 81 -19.00 -70.43 17.28
C PHE A 81 -19.88 -69.16 17.51
N GLY A 82 -20.85 -68.76 16.68
CA GLY A 82 -21.29 -69.25 15.37
C GLY A 82 -22.78 -68.91 15.06
N GLN A 83 -23.08 -68.58 13.79
CA GLN A 83 -24.40 -68.24 13.19
C GLN A 83 -25.06 -66.90 13.62
N GLY A 84 -25.54 -66.05 12.68
CA GLY A 84 -25.40 -66.14 11.22
C GLY A 84 -26.07 -65.00 10.40
N ASN A 85 -25.68 -64.93 9.11
CA ASN A 85 -26.22 -64.09 8.00
C ASN A 85 -26.00 -62.56 8.09
N GLY A 86 -25.39 -61.87 7.11
CA GLY A 86 -24.59 -62.36 5.97
C GLY A 86 -24.18 -61.27 4.93
N VAL A 87 -23.05 -61.52 4.23
CA VAL A 87 -22.80 -61.31 2.77
C VAL A 87 -22.85 -59.87 2.20
N SER A 88 -21.88 -59.31 1.43
CA SER A 88 -20.47 -59.63 1.00
C SER A 88 -19.87 -58.40 0.23
N GLN A 89 -18.67 -58.27 -0.38
CA GLN A 89 -17.44 -59.09 -0.59
C GLN A 89 -16.18 -58.17 -0.89
N GLU A 90 -15.15 -58.62 -1.66
CA GLU A 90 -13.93 -57.86 -2.07
C GLU A 90 -14.11 -57.04 -3.39
N GLY A 91 -13.14 -56.42 -4.10
CA GLY A 91 -11.65 -56.28 -4.07
C GLY A 91 -11.18 -55.65 -5.44
N MET A 92 -9.91 -55.30 -5.77
CA MET A 92 -8.59 -55.22 -5.10
C MET A 92 -7.67 -54.21 -5.87
N THR A 93 -6.35 -54.43 -6.07
CA THR A 93 -5.35 -53.41 -6.54
C THR A 93 -4.18 -53.95 -7.42
N SER A 94 -3.73 -53.23 -8.47
CA SER A 94 -2.32 -53.19 -8.99
C SER A 94 -2.10 -52.36 -10.31
N GLU A 95 -0.87 -51.92 -10.56
CA GLU A 95 -0.32 -51.29 -11.82
C GLU A 95 0.49 -52.32 -12.69
N PRO A 96 1.28 -51.98 -13.75
CA PRO A 96 1.14 -51.04 -14.92
C PRO A 96 1.48 -51.66 -16.32
N ALA A 97 1.45 -50.83 -17.39
CA ALA A 97 2.39 -50.74 -18.56
C ALA A 97 2.09 -51.31 -20.00
N SER A 98 2.30 -50.42 -21.00
CA SER A 98 3.05 -50.59 -22.30
C SER A 98 2.41 -51.02 -23.68
N ILE A 99 2.71 -50.20 -24.71
CA ILE A 99 3.15 -50.51 -26.13
C ILE A 99 2.17 -50.65 -27.36
N GLU A 100 2.31 -49.69 -28.30
CA GLU A 100 2.39 -49.67 -29.81
C GLU A 100 1.27 -50.08 -30.85
N ALA A 101 0.97 -49.09 -31.75
CA ALA A 101 1.09 -49.07 -33.24
C ALA A 101 0.01 -49.54 -34.30
N ALA A 102 -0.45 -48.56 -35.10
CA ALA A 102 -0.41 -48.43 -36.59
C ALA A 102 -1.45 -49.06 -37.61
N THR A 103 -2.25 -48.16 -38.26
CA THR A 103 -2.58 -48.04 -39.73
C THR A 103 -3.30 -49.17 -40.54
N PRO A 104 -3.83 -48.99 -41.79
CA PRO A 104 -4.14 -47.79 -42.63
C PRO A 104 -5.57 -47.77 -43.30
N GLU A 105 -5.78 -46.83 -44.24
CA GLU A 105 -6.92 -46.55 -45.18
C GLU A 105 -7.07 -47.59 -46.36
N PRO A 106 -7.91 -47.47 -47.47
CA PRO A 106 -8.62 -46.28 -48.04
C PRO A 106 -9.97 -46.41 -48.84
N GLU A 107 -10.51 -45.22 -49.20
CA GLU A 107 -11.35 -44.77 -50.35
C GLU A 107 -12.47 -45.61 -51.03
N THR A 108 -13.65 -44.98 -51.30
CA THR A 108 -14.04 -44.44 -52.65
C THR A 108 -15.37 -43.64 -52.72
N LYS A 109 -15.52 -42.84 -53.79
CA LYS A 109 -16.63 -41.93 -54.26
C LYS A 109 -18.04 -42.55 -54.21
N GLY A 110 -19.21 -41.87 -54.22
CA GLY A 110 -19.69 -40.48 -54.47
C GLY A 110 -21.10 -40.59 -55.15
N THR A 111 -22.16 -39.82 -54.85
CA THR A 111 -22.46 -38.41 -55.27
C THR A 111 -23.72 -37.80 -54.60
N ASP A 112 -23.72 -36.47 -54.40
CA ASP A 112 -24.82 -35.48 -54.42
C ASP A 112 -26.26 -35.81 -53.95
N ALA A 113 -26.60 -35.35 -52.73
CA ALA A 113 -27.79 -34.53 -52.42
C ALA A 113 -27.62 -33.86 -51.04
N ALA A 114 -28.10 -32.62 -50.83
CA ALA A 114 -27.73 -31.80 -49.67
C ALA A 114 -28.86 -30.83 -49.23
N PRO A 115 -28.85 -30.24 -48.01
CA PRO A 115 -28.00 -30.53 -46.83
C PRO A 115 -28.75 -30.66 -45.47
N SER A 116 -27.96 -30.99 -44.43
CA SER A 116 -28.13 -30.57 -43.00
C SER A 116 -29.12 -31.39 -42.12
N VAL A 117 -28.81 -31.74 -40.85
CA VAL A 117 -27.58 -31.65 -40.02
C VAL A 117 -27.40 -32.96 -39.24
N SER A 118 -26.15 -33.37 -38.95
CA SER A 118 -25.84 -34.35 -37.90
C SER A 118 -24.52 -34.03 -37.22
N THR A 119 -24.40 -34.31 -35.92
CA THR A 119 -23.11 -34.52 -35.22
C THR A 119 -23.33 -35.23 -33.89
N THR A 120 -22.35 -36.02 -33.47
CA THR A 120 -22.22 -36.59 -32.11
C THR A 120 -20.75 -36.47 -31.66
N ASP A 121 -20.56 -36.63 -30.35
CA ASP A 121 -19.29 -36.92 -29.67
C ASP A 121 -18.26 -35.80 -29.42
N VAL A 122 -17.30 -36.16 -28.55
CA VAL A 122 -16.58 -35.26 -27.65
C VAL A 122 -15.13 -35.02 -28.09
N SER A 123 -14.86 -33.86 -28.71
CA SER A 123 -13.53 -33.24 -28.71
C SER A 123 -13.57 -31.78 -29.16
N SER A 124 -13.29 -30.82 -28.26
CA SER A 124 -12.79 -29.44 -28.53
C SER A 124 -12.94 -28.56 -27.28
N SER A 125 -11.87 -28.30 -26.53
CA SER A 125 -11.94 -27.49 -25.30
C SER A 125 -10.74 -26.59 -24.99
N TRP A 126 -9.65 -26.65 -25.75
CA TRP A 126 -8.39 -25.91 -25.45
C TRP A 126 -7.71 -25.27 -26.68
N GLN A 127 -8.47 -24.80 -27.67
CA GLN A 127 -7.92 -24.11 -28.85
C GLN A 127 -8.48 -22.69 -29.13
N ASN A 128 -9.53 -22.25 -28.43
CA ASN A 128 -10.13 -20.92 -28.62
C ASN A 128 -9.82 -19.97 -27.45
N LEU A 129 -8.53 -19.69 -27.22
CA LEU A 129 -8.06 -18.63 -26.31
C LEU A 129 -7.04 -17.66 -26.95
N LEU A 130 -6.88 -17.74 -28.26
CA LEU A 130 -6.33 -16.70 -29.12
C LEU A 130 -7.41 -16.30 -30.15
N TYR A 131 -7.60 -14.99 -30.35
CA TYR A 131 -8.40 -14.35 -31.41
C TYR A 131 -9.60 -15.11 -32.02
N ASP A 132 -10.81 -14.86 -31.49
CA ASP A 132 -11.97 -14.77 -32.37
C ASP A 132 -12.96 -13.63 -32.05
N ASP A 133 -12.47 -12.41 -32.27
CA ASP A 133 -13.28 -11.18 -32.28
C ASP A 133 -14.37 -11.21 -33.40
N ARG A 134 -14.21 -12.08 -34.42
CA ARG A 134 -15.16 -12.20 -35.54
C ARG A 134 -16.45 -12.90 -35.12
N PHE A 135 -16.42 -13.82 -34.15
CA PHE A 135 -17.62 -14.49 -33.65
C PHE A 135 -18.56 -13.56 -32.87
N LEU A 136 -18.02 -12.56 -32.17
CA LEU A 136 -18.82 -11.53 -31.51
C LEU A 136 -19.37 -10.51 -32.51
N GLN A 137 -18.57 -10.10 -33.52
CA GLN A 137 -19.05 -9.26 -34.62
C GLN A 137 -20.22 -9.90 -35.36
N ALA A 138 -20.14 -11.20 -35.68
CA ALA A 138 -21.21 -11.94 -36.38
C ALA A 138 -22.56 -11.91 -35.63
N ARG A 139 -22.54 -11.86 -34.28
CA ARG A 139 -23.77 -11.81 -33.47
C ARG A 139 -24.32 -10.39 -33.29
N ALA A 140 -23.48 -9.36 -33.39
CA ALA A 140 -23.89 -7.96 -33.41
C ALA A 140 -24.53 -7.54 -34.76
N GLN A 141 -24.04 -8.09 -35.88
CA GLN A 141 -24.53 -7.80 -37.24
C GLN A 141 -26.03 -8.12 -37.46
N ALA A 142 -26.66 -8.90 -36.59
CA ALA A 142 -28.02 -9.41 -36.79
C ALA A 142 -29.18 -8.40 -36.57
N LYS A 143 -28.93 -7.17 -36.09
CA LYS A 143 -30.02 -6.18 -35.84
C LYS A 143 -29.81 -4.73 -36.28
N THR A 144 -28.60 -4.30 -36.64
CA THR A 144 -28.37 -2.95 -37.19
C THR A 144 -27.32 -3.00 -38.29
N GLY A 145 -27.69 -2.65 -39.52
CA GLY A 145 -26.81 -2.61 -40.70
C GLY A 145 -25.84 -1.42 -40.70
N GLY A 146 -25.00 -1.34 -39.67
CA GLY A 146 -23.95 -0.33 -39.51
C GLY A 146 -22.55 -0.89 -39.77
N ASP A 147 -21.63 0.01 -40.10
CA ASP A 147 -20.21 -0.27 -40.26
C ASP A 147 -19.53 -0.24 -38.87
N PRO A 148 -18.93 -1.34 -38.37
CA PRO A 148 -18.49 -1.44 -36.98
C PRO A 148 -17.35 -0.50 -36.60
N GLU A 149 -16.60 0.03 -37.57
CA GLU A 149 -15.58 1.07 -37.33
C GLU A 149 -16.20 2.46 -37.16
N LEU A 150 -17.41 2.71 -37.69
CA LEU A 150 -18.01 4.04 -37.80
C LEU A 150 -18.87 4.37 -36.58
N LEU A 151 -18.27 5.07 -35.61
CA LEU A 151 -18.91 5.45 -34.35
C LEU A 151 -19.90 6.63 -34.49
N ILE A 152 -19.61 7.59 -35.35
CA ILE A 152 -20.47 8.76 -35.62
C ILE A 152 -20.46 9.07 -37.13
N GLY A 153 -21.62 9.45 -37.67
CA GLY A 153 -21.79 9.88 -39.05
C GLY A 153 -22.30 8.78 -39.99
N LYS A 154 -22.25 9.02 -41.31
CA LYS A 154 -22.91 8.16 -42.33
C LYS A 154 -21.99 7.54 -43.39
N ARG A 155 -20.66 7.79 -43.32
CA ARG A 155 -19.64 7.30 -44.28
C ARG A 155 -18.26 7.21 -43.59
N LYS A 156 -17.42 6.22 -43.92
CA LYS A 156 -15.99 6.17 -43.50
C LYS A 156 -15.22 7.41 -43.99
N ILE A 157 -14.18 7.80 -43.24
CA ILE A 157 -13.32 8.94 -43.54
C ILE A 157 -12.08 8.47 -44.33
N LYS A 158 -12.08 8.72 -45.65
CA LYS A 158 -11.06 8.21 -46.59
C LYS A 158 -9.96 9.20 -47.02
N ALA A 159 -10.03 10.46 -46.60
CA ALA A 159 -9.01 11.46 -46.93
C ALA A 159 -7.96 11.57 -45.81
N THR A 160 -6.75 12.02 -46.17
CA THR A 160 -5.60 12.20 -45.28
C THR A 160 -5.93 13.12 -44.10
N PRO A 161 -5.52 12.79 -42.87
CA PRO A 161 -5.63 13.70 -41.73
C PRO A 161 -4.63 14.88 -41.84
N LEU A 162 -5.00 15.99 -41.21
CA LEU A 162 -4.14 17.13 -40.91
C LEU A 162 -3.51 16.94 -39.52
N ALA A 163 -2.25 17.31 -39.34
CA ALA A 163 -1.60 17.28 -38.03
C ALA A 163 -2.20 18.34 -37.09
N MET A 164 -2.47 17.98 -35.84
CA MET A 164 -3.17 18.83 -34.87
C MET A 164 -2.40 20.11 -34.54
N ARG A 165 -1.06 20.12 -34.62
CA ARG A 165 -0.25 21.35 -34.50
C ARG A 165 -0.58 22.44 -35.54
N GLU A 166 -1.18 22.07 -36.67
CA GLU A 166 -1.47 22.99 -37.78
C GLU A 166 -2.83 23.68 -37.58
N ILE A 167 -3.58 23.31 -36.53
CA ILE A 167 -4.90 23.86 -36.19
C ILE A 167 -4.73 25.00 -35.18
N HIS A 168 -4.51 26.21 -35.71
CA HIS A 168 -4.24 27.44 -34.92
C HIS A 168 -5.36 28.49 -35.02
N GLU A 169 -6.39 28.27 -35.85
CA GLU A 169 -7.54 29.16 -36.04
C GLU A 169 -8.84 28.36 -36.26
N GLU A 170 -9.98 29.04 -36.50
CA GLU A 170 -11.24 28.38 -36.86
C GLU A 170 -11.17 27.80 -38.29
N MET A 171 -11.61 26.55 -38.48
CA MET A 171 -11.46 25.83 -39.74
C MET A 171 -12.75 25.09 -40.12
N ALA A 172 -13.33 25.46 -41.27
CA ALA A 172 -14.66 25.04 -41.72
C ALA A 172 -14.84 23.51 -41.87
N ALA A 173 -13.80 22.77 -42.24
CA ALA A 173 -13.82 21.31 -42.35
C ALA A 173 -12.41 20.71 -42.25
N VAL A 174 -12.10 20.10 -41.12
CA VAL A 174 -10.82 19.42 -40.86
C VAL A 174 -11.06 17.92 -40.69
N ILE A 175 -10.07 17.12 -41.09
CA ILE A 175 -9.94 15.71 -40.71
C ILE A 175 -8.69 15.60 -39.85
N VAL A 176 -8.80 14.97 -38.69
CA VAL A 176 -7.66 14.66 -37.82
C VAL A 176 -7.65 13.17 -37.50
N GLU A 177 -6.50 12.65 -37.11
CA GLU A 177 -6.35 11.32 -36.56
C GLU A 177 -5.48 11.40 -35.30
N GLY A 178 -5.81 10.64 -34.27
CA GLY A 178 -5.05 10.63 -33.02
C GLY A 178 -5.63 9.66 -32.00
N ASP A 179 -4.93 9.47 -30.91
CA ASP A 179 -5.32 8.56 -29.84
C ASP A 179 -6.27 9.25 -28.86
N VAL A 180 -7.30 8.55 -28.42
CA VAL A 180 -8.24 9.03 -27.41
C VAL A 180 -7.48 9.25 -26.10
N VAL A 181 -7.52 10.48 -25.59
CA VAL A 181 -6.97 10.87 -24.29
C VAL A 181 -8.03 10.73 -23.21
N SER A 182 -9.26 11.17 -23.50
CA SER A 182 -10.44 10.97 -22.67
C SER A 182 -11.72 11.06 -23.51
N ALA A 183 -12.72 10.25 -23.21
CA ALA A 183 -14.08 10.41 -23.74
C ALA A 183 -15.12 10.35 -22.61
N GLU A 184 -16.00 11.34 -22.56
CA GLU A 184 -17.11 11.42 -21.61
C GLU A 184 -18.42 11.59 -22.38
N VAL A 185 -19.43 10.76 -22.10
CA VAL A 185 -20.81 11.01 -22.55
C VAL A 185 -21.60 11.53 -21.36
N ARG A 186 -22.10 12.77 -21.45
CA ARG A 186 -22.88 13.41 -20.38
C ARG A 186 -24.28 13.77 -20.84
N GLU A 187 -25.29 13.38 -20.06
CA GLU A 187 -26.65 13.85 -20.28
C GLU A 187 -26.83 15.29 -19.79
N LEU A 188 -27.50 16.10 -20.63
CA LEU A 188 -27.82 17.51 -20.36
C LEU A 188 -29.21 17.63 -19.76
N ARG A 189 -29.50 18.75 -19.08
CA ARG A 189 -30.85 19.06 -18.50
C ARG A 189 -32.01 19.02 -19.52
N THR A 190 -31.71 18.98 -20.81
CA THR A 190 -32.68 18.86 -21.93
C THR A 190 -33.02 17.41 -22.30
N GLY A 191 -32.33 16.41 -21.75
CA GLY A 191 -32.42 14.99 -22.15
C GLY A 191 -31.68 14.66 -23.46
N ARG A 192 -30.86 15.59 -23.97
CA ARG A 192 -29.87 15.32 -25.03
C ARG A 192 -28.54 14.91 -24.38
N LYS A 193 -27.78 14.05 -25.04
CA LYS A 193 -26.43 13.65 -24.60
C LYS A 193 -25.36 14.45 -25.35
N LEU A 194 -24.22 14.68 -24.69
CA LEU A 194 -23.05 15.34 -25.22
C LEU A 194 -21.83 14.42 -25.04
N LEU A 195 -21.22 13.99 -26.15
CA LEU A 195 -19.86 13.45 -26.12
C LEU A 195 -18.89 14.63 -26.01
N LYS A 196 -18.01 14.59 -25.02
CA LYS A 196 -16.75 15.33 -25.00
C LYS A 196 -15.61 14.35 -25.26
N LEU A 197 -14.79 14.64 -26.26
CA LEU A 197 -13.65 13.85 -26.67
C LEU A 197 -12.39 14.72 -26.60
N LYS A 198 -11.33 14.21 -25.99
CA LYS A 198 -9.96 14.69 -26.17
C LYS A 198 -9.20 13.64 -26.97
N MET A 199 -8.47 14.06 -28.00
CA MET A 199 -7.57 13.21 -28.78
C MET A 199 -6.26 13.94 -29.06
N ALA A 200 -5.18 13.21 -29.27
CA ALA A 200 -3.87 13.76 -29.60
C ALA A 200 -3.15 12.94 -30.67
N ASP A 201 -2.40 13.60 -31.55
CA ASP A 201 -1.44 12.96 -32.43
C ASP A 201 -0.02 13.07 -31.86
N ASP A 202 1.00 12.77 -32.67
CA ASP A 202 2.41 12.92 -32.35
C ASP A 202 2.86 14.39 -32.18
N THR A 203 2.03 15.35 -32.60
CA THR A 203 2.36 16.78 -32.65
C THR A 203 1.63 17.66 -31.63
N ASN A 204 0.34 17.41 -31.37
CA ASN A 204 -0.49 18.20 -30.45
C ASN A 204 -1.80 17.48 -30.09
N GLY A 205 -2.62 18.13 -29.25
CA GLY A 205 -3.95 17.64 -28.88
C GLY A 205 -5.09 18.51 -29.39
N LEU A 206 -6.28 17.93 -29.55
CA LEU A 206 -7.51 18.62 -29.95
C LEU A 206 -8.71 18.15 -29.12
N ALA A 207 -9.48 19.10 -28.62
CA ALA A 207 -10.80 18.85 -28.04
C ALA A 207 -11.85 18.76 -29.14
N ALA A 208 -12.80 17.84 -29.00
CA ALA A 208 -13.91 17.64 -29.92
C ALA A 208 -15.20 17.31 -29.17
N GLN A 209 -16.35 17.59 -29.77
CA GLN A 209 -17.64 17.30 -29.17
C GLN A 209 -18.73 16.92 -30.17
N TYR A 210 -19.74 16.17 -29.70
CA TYR A 210 -20.92 15.82 -30.47
C TYR A 210 -22.18 15.86 -29.61
N PHE A 211 -23.25 16.48 -30.14
CA PHE A 211 -24.56 16.51 -29.50
C PHE A 211 -25.47 15.46 -30.14
N PHE A 212 -25.91 14.51 -29.32
CA PHE A 212 -26.89 13.49 -29.70
C PHE A 212 -28.32 14.02 -29.55
N GLU A 213 -29.26 13.41 -30.26
CA GLU A 213 -30.67 13.62 -30.02
C GLU A 213 -31.21 12.81 -28.84
N LYS A 214 -32.39 13.22 -28.36
CA LYS A 214 -32.99 12.63 -27.16
C LYS A 214 -33.36 11.17 -27.40
N GLY A 215 -32.74 10.27 -26.64
CA GLY A 215 -32.97 8.82 -26.70
C GLY A 215 -32.04 8.04 -27.62
N GLU A 216 -31.01 8.66 -28.21
CA GLU A 216 -30.01 7.92 -28.99
C GLU A 216 -29.13 7.02 -28.09
N ASP A 217 -28.92 5.78 -28.53
CA ASP A 217 -28.00 4.85 -27.86
C ASP A 217 -26.55 5.31 -28.07
N THR A 218 -25.80 5.27 -26.98
CA THR A 218 -24.45 5.80 -26.81
C THR A 218 -23.55 4.76 -26.12
N SER A 219 -24.09 3.59 -25.76
CA SER A 219 -23.37 2.49 -25.09
C SER A 219 -22.29 1.84 -25.95
N CYS A 220 -22.30 2.09 -27.27
CA CYS A 220 -21.21 1.73 -28.18
C CYS A 220 -19.99 2.65 -28.03
N LEU A 221 -20.17 3.91 -27.62
CA LEU A 221 -19.08 4.88 -27.48
C LEU A 221 -18.28 4.61 -26.21
N GLU A 222 -18.97 4.37 -25.09
CA GLU A 222 -18.37 4.05 -23.79
C GLU A 222 -17.48 2.79 -23.83
N LYS A 223 -17.78 1.85 -24.75
CA LYS A 223 -16.99 0.64 -24.98
C LYS A 223 -15.80 0.83 -25.92
N ASN A 224 -15.92 1.73 -26.91
CA ASN A 224 -14.95 1.86 -28.01
C ASN A 224 -14.01 3.07 -27.88
N LEU A 225 -14.43 4.14 -27.19
CA LEU A 225 -13.64 5.36 -26.97
C LEU A 225 -12.87 5.28 -25.63
N CYS A 226 -12.23 4.15 -25.35
CA CYS A 226 -11.30 4.04 -24.22
C CYS A 226 -9.94 4.69 -24.57
N ARG A 227 -9.23 5.16 -23.54
CA ARG A 227 -7.93 5.85 -23.68
C ARG A 227 -6.92 4.97 -24.42
N GLY A 228 -6.19 5.55 -25.37
CA GLY A 228 -5.21 4.84 -26.20
C GLY A 228 -5.76 4.12 -27.44
N LYS A 229 -7.07 4.20 -27.73
CA LYS A 229 -7.60 3.80 -29.05
C LYS A 229 -7.37 4.91 -30.07
N ARG A 230 -6.90 4.57 -31.28
CA ARG A 230 -6.76 5.54 -32.37
C ARG A 230 -8.09 5.79 -33.07
N VAL A 231 -8.42 7.06 -33.26
CA VAL A 231 -9.65 7.52 -33.92
C VAL A 231 -9.33 8.49 -35.04
N ARG A 232 -10.10 8.43 -36.12
CA ARG A 232 -10.13 9.45 -37.17
C ARG A 232 -11.42 10.22 -37.04
N ALA A 233 -11.30 11.54 -36.92
CA ALA A 233 -12.41 12.46 -36.73
C ALA A 233 -12.51 13.41 -37.92
N ARG A 234 -13.74 13.82 -38.25
CA ARG A 234 -14.01 14.90 -39.19
C ARG A 234 -14.98 15.88 -38.56
N GLY A 235 -14.68 17.17 -38.62
CA GLY A 235 -15.54 18.20 -38.06
C GLY A 235 -15.12 19.61 -38.44
N GLU A 236 -15.86 20.57 -37.90
CA GLU A 236 -15.58 22.00 -38.02
C GLU A 236 -14.92 22.49 -36.72
N VAL A 237 -13.75 23.13 -36.81
CA VAL A 237 -13.06 23.66 -35.63
C VAL A 237 -13.51 25.10 -35.40
N ARG A 238 -14.01 25.40 -34.19
CA ARG A 238 -14.41 26.74 -33.75
C ARG A 238 -13.91 27.05 -32.35
N GLN A 239 -13.82 28.32 -31.99
CA GLN A 239 -13.53 28.74 -30.62
C GLN A 239 -14.76 28.52 -29.72
N ASP A 240 -14.61 27.68 -28.69
CA ASP A 240 -15.65 27.43 -27.72
C ASP A 240 -15.70 28.52 -26.64
N LYS A 241 -16.89 29.09 -26.43
CA LYS A 241 -17.10 30.24 -25.53
C LYS A 241 -17.05 29.87 -24.04
N TYR A 242 -17.02 28.58 -23.69
CA TYR A 242 -16.97 28.12 -22.31
C TYR A 242 -15.55 27.73 -21.87
N SER A 243 -14.79 27.05 -22.73
CA SER A 243 -13.40 26.64 -22.50
C SER A 243 -12.35 27.62 -23.04
N GLY A 244 -12.73 28.55 -23.92
CA GLY A 244 -11.86 29.58 -24.51
C GLY A 244 -10.93 29.10 -25.63
N GLY A 245 -10.74 27.77 -25.76
CA GLY A 245 -9.91 27.14 -26.77
C GLY A 245 -10.66 26.73 -28.04
N LEU A 246 -9.91 26.16 -29.00
CA LEU A 246 -10.46 25.59 -30.24
C LEU A 246 -11.04 24.19 -29.97
N VAL A 247 -12.27 23.94 -30.44
CA VAL A 247 -13.01 22.68 -30.27
C VAL A 247 -13.65 22.25 -31.59
N MET A 248 -13.34 21.02 -32.03
CA MET A 248 -13.96 20.41 -33.21
C MET A 248 -15.41 19.98 -32.93
N GLN A 249 -16.36 20.54 -33.67
CA GLN A 249 -17.73 20.04 -33.74
C GLN A 249 -17.74 18.83 -34.68
N LEU A 250 -17.93 17.63 -34.14
CA LEU A 250 -17.83 16.38 -34.90
C LEU A 250 -18.97 16.22 -35.92
N SER A 251 -18.64 15.66 -37.07
CA SER A 251 -19.56 15.27 -38.15
C SER A 251 -19.45 13.80 -38.51
N ASN A 252 -18.23 13.26 -38.43
CA ASN A 252 -17.93 11.83 -38.46
C ASN A 252 -16.87 11.52 -37.40
N LEU A 253 -16.94 10.32 -36.82
CA LEU A 253 -15.90 9.72 -35.97
C LEU A 253 -15.84 8.24 -36.30
N MET A 254 -14.64 7.70 -36.51
CA MET A 254 -14.43 6.27 -36.69
C MET A 254 -13.20 5.81 -35.90
N LEU A 255 -13.25 4.56 -35.45
CA LEU A 255 -12.04 3.84 -35.06
C LEU A 255 -11.12 3.73 -36.28
N VAL A 256 -9.82 3.88 -36.04
CA VAL A 256 -8.80 3.44 -36.99
C VAL A 256 -8.29 2.10 -36.46
N PRO A 257 -8.22 1.05 -37.28
CA PRO A 257 -7.42 -0.12 -36.96
C PRO A 257 -5.97 0.34 -36.78
N THR A 258 -5.54 0.53 -35.54
CA THR A 258 -4.13 0.76 -35.22
C THR A 258 -3.35 -0.40 -35.84
N GLY A 259 -2.34 -0.09 -36.64
CA GLY A 259 -1.51 -1.13 -37.24
C GLY A 259 -0.95 -2.00 -36.13
N THR A 260 -1.26 -3.30 -36.14
CA THR A 260 -0.44 -4.28 -35.46
C THR A 260 0.89 -4.28 -36.17
N TYR A 261 1.83 -3.46 -35.68
CA TYR A 261 3.24 -3.78 -35.80
C TYR A 261 3.38 -5.23 -35.37
N SER A 262 4.02 -6.04 -36.22
CA SER A 262 4.19 -7.46 -35.96
C SER A 262 5.28 -7.65 -34.92
N HIS A 263 5.00 -7.26 -33.67
CA HIS A 263 5.74 -7.67 -32.50
C HIS A 263 5.45 -9.17 -32.24
N GLU A 264 5.77 -10.02 -33.22
CA GLU A 264 5.61 -11.47 -33.20
C GLU A 264 6.98 -12.10 -33.45
N ASP A 265 7.54 -12.75 -32.44
CA ASP A 265 8.62 -13.72 -32.64
C ASP A 265 8.00 -15.02 -33.13
N ASN A 266 8.34 -15.44 -34.35
CA ASN A 266 7.85 -16.68 -34.96
C ASN A 266 8.99 -17.69 -35.14
N HIS A 267 10.13 -17.49 -34.46
CA HIS A 267 11.32 -18.29 -34.67
C HIS A 267 11.12 -19.72 -34.12
N PRO A 268 11.45 -20.78 -34.88
CA PRO A 268 11.20 -22.17 -34.46
C PRO A 268 12.05 -22.63 -33.26
N THR A 269 12.98 -21.80 -32.80
CA THR A 269 13.69 -21.98 -31.52
C THR A 269 13.98 -20.58 -30.95
N PRO A 270 13.06 -20.01 -30.16
CA PRO A 270 13.21 -18.64 -29.69
C PRO A 270 14.29 -18.50 -28.61
N ARG A 271 14.83 -17.27 -28.50
CA ARG A 271 15.85 -16.87 -27.52
C ARG A 271 15.31 -16.79 -26.08
N VAL A 272 16.19 -16.44 -25.15
CA VAL A 272 15.83 -15.96 -23.80
C VAL A 272 16.46 -14.59 -23.60
N GLU A 273 15.70 -13.62 -23.08
CA GLU A 273 16.29 -12.38 -22.57
C GLU A 273 16.80 -12.58 -21.14
N LEU A 274 18.04 -12.15 -20.89
CA LEU A 274 18.75 -12.30 -19.61
C LEU A 274 19.00 -10.95 -18.89
N HIS A 275 18.78 -9.82 -19.56
CA HIS A 275 19.03 -8.47 -19.03
C HIS A 275 17.82 -7.56 -19.33
N LEU A 276 17.01 -7.25 -18.31
CA LEU A 276 15.74 -6.54 -18.47
C LEU A 276 15.31 -5.75 -17.22
N HIS A 277 14.87 -4.52 -17.44
CA HIS A 277 14.48 -3.54 -16.41
C HIS A 277 12.98 -3.24 -16.46
N THR A 278 12.31 -3.37 -15.31
CA THR A 278 10.87 -3.09 -15.17
C THR A 278 10.63 -1.66 -14.67
N LYS A 279 9.36 -1.28 -14.51
CA LYS A 279 8.94 -0.07 -13.78
C LYS A 279 9.49 0.06 -12.34
N MET A 280 10.19 -0.94 -11.79
CA MET A 280 10.91 -0.87 -10.50
C MET A 280 12.37 -0.39 -10.61
N SER A 281 12.89 -0.25 -11.83
CA SER A 281 14.05 0.59 -12.15
C SER A 281 13.57 2.04 -12.41
N THR A 282 14.38 3.05 -12.09
CA THR A 282 13.99 4.48 -12.05
C THR A 282 13.93 5.19 -13.42
N ASP A 283 14.15 4.41 -14.46
CA ASP A 283 14.69 4.76 -15.79
C ASP A 283 14.07 3.87 -16.88
N ALA A 284 13.29 2.87 -16.47
CA ALA A 284 12.65 1.86 -17.32
C ALA A 284 11.12 1.84 -17.13
N LEU A 285 10.45 1.25 -18.11
CA LEU A 285 9.01 1.39 -18.36
C LEU A 285 8.28 0.06 -18.50
N ILE A 286 9.01 -1.07 -18.54
CA ILE A 286 8.40 -2.37 -18.86
C ILE A 286 7.40 -2.75 -17.76
N ASP A 287 6.14 -2.89 -18.18
CA ASP A 287 5.04 -3.36 -17.35
C ASP A 287 5.02 -4.88 -17.35
N VAL A 288 5.08 -5.49 -16.16
CA VAL A 288 5.26 -6.95 -15.99
C VAL A 288 4.11 -7.74 -16.63
N ASP A 289 2.88 -7.23 -16.61
CA ASP A 289 1.75 -7.92 -17.22
C ASP A 289 1.83 -7.92 -18.75
N ARG A 290 2.28 -6.81 -19.36
CA ARG A 290 2.52 -6.73 -20.81
C ARG A 290 3.70 -7.61 -21.21
N LEU A 291 4.82 -7.54 -20.47
CA LEU A 291 6.02 -8.37 -20.69
C LEU A 291 5.69 -9.86 -20.70
N LEU A 292 5.08 -10.38 -19.63
CA LEU A 292 4.80 -11.82 -19.51
C LEU A 292 3.67 -12.28 -20.46
N THR A 293 2.93 -11.34 -21.07
CA THR A 293 2.02 -11.64 -22.18
C THR A 293 2.82 -11.78 -23.48
N THR A 294 3.65 -10.81 -23.82
CA THR A 294 4.49 -10.82 -25.04
C THR A 294 5.48 -11.98 -25.05
N VAL A 295 6.18 -12.26 -23.94
CA VAL A 295 7.08 -13.44 -23.80
C VAL A 295 6.35 -14.76 -24.06
N LYS A 296 5.06 -14.84 -23.68
CA LYS A 296 4.21 -16.02 -23.95
C LYS A 296 3.76 -16.08 -25.40
N GLU A 297 3.36 -14.96 -25.98
CA GLU A 297 2.95 -14.85 -27.40
C GLU A 297 4.12 -15.22 -28.33
N TRP A 298 5.34 -14.85 -27.95
CA TRP A 298 6.61 -15.17 -28.61
C TRP A 298 7.13 -16.60 -28.33
N ASN A 299 6.46 -17.36 -27.46
CA ASN A 299 6.87 -18.71 -27.04
C ASN A 299 8.31 -18.77 -26.46
N HIS A 300 8.84 -17.66 -25.94
CA HIS A 300 10.15 -17.61 -25.27
C HIS A 300 10.09 -18.53 -24.03
N PRO A 301 11.05 -19.46 -23.84
CA PRO A 301 10.94 -20.49 -22.81
C PRO A 301 11.19 -19.95 -21.39
N ALA A 302 11.78 -18.75 -21.27
CA ALA A 302 11.92 -17.99 -20.04
C ALA A 302 12.19 -16.51 -20.35
N VAL A 303 12.09 -15.66 -19.33
CA VAL A 303 12.59 -14.28 -19.33
C VAL A 303 13.26 -13.96 -17.99
N ALA A 304 14.35 -13.21 -17.98
CA ALA A 304 14.94 -12.69 -16.75
C ALA A 304 14.38 -11.32 -16.36
N ILE A 305 14.49 -10.98 -15.08
CA ILE A 305 14.16 -9.66 -14.54
C ILE A 305 15.32 -9.23 -13.64
N THR A 306 15.97 -8.12 -14.01
CA THR A 306 17.27 -7.70 -13.46
C THR A 306 17.26 -6.23 -13.03
N ASP A 307 16.21 -5.80 -12.34
CA ASP A 307 16.02 -4.40 -11.93
C ASP A 307 17.23 -3.79 -11.19
N HIS A 308 17.49 -2.50 -11.42
CA HIS A 308 18.66 -1.77 -10.92
C HIS A 308 18.77 -1.77 -9.39
N GLY A 309 19.63 -2.63 -8.86
CA GLY A 309 19.94 -2.78 -7.43
C GLY A 309 18.78 -3.26 -6.56
N VAL A 310 17.65 -3.68 -7.13
CA VAL A 310 16.41 -4.00 -6.40
C VAL A 310 15.69 -5.20 -7.00
N VAL A 311 14.76 -5.79 -6.24
CA VAL A 311 13.98 -6.97 -6.65
C VAL A 311 12.46 -6.76 -6.51
N GLN A 312 12.02 -5.51 -6.43
CA GLN A 312 10.65 -5.13 -6.02
C GLN A 312 9.54 -5.57 -7.00
N SER A 313 9.90 -5.99 -8.20
CA SER A 313 9.00 -6.57 -9.21
C SER A 313 8.60 -8.02 -8.88
N PHE A 314 9.40 -8.76 -8.11
CA PHE A 314 9.23 -10.20 -7.87
C PHE A 314 7.84 -10.63 -7.35
N PRO A 315 7.14 -9.90 -6.46
CA PRO A 315 5.83 -10.32 -5.97
C PRO A 315 4.73 -10.31 -7.04
N ILE A 316 4.67 -9.23 -7.84
CA ILE A 316 3.71 -9.14 -8.96
C ILE A 316 4.09 -10.08 -10.11
N VAL A 317 5.38 -10.27 -10.34
CA VAL A 317 5.92 -11.27 -11.27
C VAL A 317 5.46 -12.68 -10.90
N GLN A 318 5.60 -13.11 -9.64
CA GLN A 318 5.20 -14.45 -9.20
C GLN A 318 3.73 -14.74 -9.52
N ALA A 319 2.83 -13.80 -9.23
CA ALA A 319 1.40 -13.98 -9.46
C ALA A 319 1.06 -14.07 -10.97
N LEU A 320 1.67 -13.21 -11.79
CA LEU A 320 1.40 -13.15 -13.23
C LEU A 320 2.08 -14.28 -14.01
N ALA A 321 3.29 -14.69 -13.60
CA ALA A 321 4.01 -15.83 -14.17
C ALA A 321 3.24 -17.14 -13.95
N ALA A 322 2.71 -17.36 -12.74
CA ALA A 322 1.86 -18.50 -12.42
C ALA A 322 0.51 -18.49 -13.16
N GLU A 323 -0.08 -17.31 -13.39
CA GLU A 323 -1.33 -17.18 -14.18
C GLU A 323 -1.10 -17.42 -15.69
N LYS A 324 0.02 -16.95 -16.24
CA LYS A 324 0.31 -17.07 -17.67
C LYS A 324 1.02 -18.38 -18.03
N GLY A 325 1.73 -19.03 -17.10
CA GLY A 325 2.53 -20.23 -17.35
C GLY A 325 3.89 -19.91 -18.00
N VAL A 326 4.56 -18.87 -17.53
CA VAL A 326 5.86 -18.39 -18.05
C VAL A 326 6.94 -18.58 -16.99
N LYS A 327 8.05 -19.25 -17.33
CA LYS A 327 9.22 -19.34 -16.44
C LYS A 327 9.90 -17.98 -16.34
N VAL A 328 10.24 -17.55 -15.13
CA VAL A 328 10.97 -16.30 -14.89
C VAL A 328 12.27 -16.56 -14.15
N ILE A 329 13.34 -15.94 -14.62
CA ILE A 329 14.66 -15.95 -13.96
C ILE A 329 14.76 -14.71 -13.07
N TYR A 330 14.71 -14.94 -11.76
CA TYR A 330 14.72 -13.89 -10.75
C TYR A 330 16.14 -13.35 -10.53
N GLY A 331 16.39 -12.08 -10.86
CA GLY A 331 17.72 -11.48 -10.75
C GLY A 331 17.72 -10.00 -10.37
N MET A 332 18.89 -9.38 -10.52
CA MET A 332 19.15 -7.97 -10.24
C MET A 332 20.39 -7.53 -11.00
N GLU A 333 20.40 -6.32 -11.55
CA GLU A 333 21.66 -5.66 -11.93
C GLU A 333 22.22 -4.91 -10.71
N GLY A 334 23.35 -5.38 -10.18
CA GLY A 334 24.01 -4.79 -9.01
C GLY A 334 25.02 -3.69 -9.37
N TYR A 335 25.34 -2.85 -8.38
CA TYR A 335 26.39 -1.84 -8.49
C TYR A 335 27.65 -2.31 -7.74
N LEU A 336 28.54 -3.01 -8.45
CA LEU A 336 29.77 -3.59 -7.90
C LEU A 336 30.82 -2.51 -7.58
N ILE A 337 31.51 -2.65 -6.44
CA ILE A 337 32.78 -1.96 -6.12
C ILE A 337 33.81 -3.01 -5.67
N GLU A 338 35.10 -2.70 -5.78
CA GLU A 338 36.16 -3.66 -5.49
C GLU A 338 36.35 -3.86 -3.97
N ASP A 339 36.73 -2.80 -3.28
CA ASP A 339 37.08 -2.81 -1.86
C ASP A 339 35.86 -2.55 -0.97
N ILE A 340 35.81 -3.20 0.19
CA ILE A 340 34.87 -2.86 1.27
C ILE A 340 35.27 -1.49 1.86
N PRO A 341 34.45 -0.43 1.74
CA PRO A 341 34.86 0.90 2.20
C PRO A 341 34.93 0.99 3.72
N ALA A 342 36.02 1.56 4.25
CA ALA A 342 36.17 1.84 5.68
C ALA A 342 35.20 2.95 6.16
N ASP A 343 34.85 3.89 5.28
CA ASP A 343 33.79 4.90 5.47
C ASP A 343 33.09 5.14 4.12
N ILE A 344 31.87 4.62 3.98
CA ILE A 344 31.05 4.74 2.76
C ILE A 344 30.77 6.20 2.36
N THR A 345 30.75 7.13 3.33
CA THR A 345 30.51 8.56 3.04
C THR A 345 31.70 9.19 2.32
N ARG A 346 32.93 8.75 2.64
CA ARG A 346 34.19 9.25 2.06
C ARG A 346 34.66 8.49 0.83
N ASP A 347 34.14 7.28 0.61
CA ASP A 347 34.52 6.43 -0.53
C ASP A 347 34.48 7.14 -1.89
N GLN A 348 35.44 6.85 -2.77
CA GLN A 348 35.53 7.44 -4.11
C GLN A 348 35.68 6.37 -5.21
N GLN A 349 35.35 5.11 -4.93
CA GLN A 349 35.41 4.06 -5.93
C GLN A 349 34.39 4.33 -7.05
N LYS A 350 34.80 4.10 -8.30
CA LYS A 350 33.86 3.96 -9.40
C LYS A 350 33.17 2.61 -9.24
N TYR A 351 31.84 2.57 -9.38
CA TYR A 351 31.12 1.31 -9.45
C TYR A 351 31.02 0.82 -10.90
N THR A 352 30.99 -0.49 -11.09
CA THR A 352 30.62 -1.19 -12.32
C THR A 352 29.23 -1.81 -12.15
N HIS A 353 28.61 -2.18 -13.26
CA HIS A 353 27.39 -2.98 -13.24
C HIS A 353 27.74 -4.48 -13.24
N ILE A 354 26.82 -5.33 -12.75
CA ILE A 354 26.99 -6.78 -12.69
C ILE A 354 25.61 -7.45 -12.68
N ILE A 355 25.36 -8.46 -13.51
CA ILE A 355 24.08 -9.18 -13.48
C ILE A 355 24.18 -10.35 -12.51
N LEU A 356 23.19 -10.47 -11.62
CA LEU A 356 23.08 -11.55 -10.64
C LEU A 356 21.74 -12.27 -10.83
N LEU A 357 21.78 -13.51 -11.29
CA LEU A 357 20.60 -14.36 -11.49
C LEU A 357 20.53 -15.43 -10.38
N ALA A 358 19.39 -15.54 -9.70
CA ALA A 358 19.19 -16.58 -8.68
C ALA A 358 18.90 -17.92 -9.35
N LYS A 359 19.87 -18.83 -9.31
CA LYS A 359 19.77 -20.19 -9.85
C LYS A 359 18.69 -21.01 -9.13
N ASN A 360 18.55 -20.80 -7.82
CA ASN A 360 17.66 -21.55 -6.94
C ASN A 360 17.33 -20.78 -5.65
N ARG A 361 16.62 -21.43 -4.72
CA ARG A 361 16.20 -20.80 -3.44
C ARG A 361 17.35 -20.31 -2.55
N VAL A 362 18.55 -20.92 -2.64
CA VAL A 362 19.74 -20.44 -1.91
C VAL A 362 20.26 -19.15 -2.55
N GLY A 363 20.36 -19.15 -3.89
CA GLY A 363 20.65 -17.96 -4.68
C GLY A 363 19.69 -16.81 -4.39
N LEU A 364 18.39 -17.08 -4.30
CA LEU A 364 17.37 -16.08 -3.97
C LEU A 364 17.58 -15.46 -2.59
N GLN A 365 17.83 -16.26 -1.56
CA GLN A 365 18.10 -15.75 -0.20
C GLN A 365 19.40 -14.93 -0.16
N ASN A 366 20.41 -15.35 -0.90
CA ASN A 366 21.67 -14.62 -1.04
C ASN A 366 21.47 -13.30 -1.82
N LEU A 367 20.66 -13.29 -2.88
CA LEU A 367 20.25 -12.09 -3.63
C LEU A 367 19.52 -11.10 -2.70
N TYR A 368 18.57 -11.58 -1.90
CA TYR A 368 17.88 -10.75 -0.90
C TYR A 368 18.84 -10.22 0.17
N ARG A 369 19.86 -11.00 0.58
CA ARG A 369 20.91 -10.53 1.49
C ARG A 369 21.78 -9.44 0.87
N LEU A 370 22.13 -9.58 -0.41
CA LEU A 370 22.92 -8.58 -1.15
C LEU A 370 22.15 -7.27 -1.32
N VAL A 371 20.88 -7.32 -1.73
CA VAL A 371 19.96 -6.16 -1.74
C VAL A 371 19.89 -5.49 -0.37
N SER A 372 19.83 -6.28 0.71
CA SER A 372 19.72 -5.75 2.07
C SER A 372 21.02 -5.08 2.56
N LEU A 373 22.18 -5.69 2.31
CA LEU A 373 23.48 -5.14 2.67
C LEU A 373 23.80 -3.87 1.86
N SER A 374 23.44 -3.84 0.58
CA SER A 374 23.65 -2.71 -0.30
C SER A 374 22.78 -1.49 0.05
N HIS A 375 21.58 -1.70 0.62
CA HIS A 375 20.72 -0.63 1.11
C HIS A 375 21.02 -0.16 2.55
N LEU A 376 21.48 -1.05 3.46
CA LEU A 376 21.68 -0.71 4.87
C LEU A 376 23.13 -0.33 5.23
N ARG A 377 24.12 -0.96 4.59
CA ARG A 377 25.55 -0.78 4.92
C ARG A 377 26.31 0.04 3.88
N TYR A 378 26.11 -0.28 2.61
CA TYR A 378 26.92 0.23 1.50
C TYR A 378 26.18 1.23 0.59
N PHE A 379 25.02 1.74 1.02
CA PHE A 379 24.29 2.76 0.28
C PHE A 379 25.02 4.10 0.30
N LYS A 380 25.03 4.80 -0.85
CA LYS A 380 25.55 6.18 -0.95
C LYS A 380 24.69 7.09 -1.82
N LYS A 381 24.67 6.81 -3.13
CA LYS A 381 23.76 7.37 -4.14
C LYS A 381 23.02 6.27 -4.88
N ARG A 382 23.68 5.12 -5.03
CA ARG A 382 23.16 3.83 -5.44
C ARG A 382 23.43 2.81 -4.31
N PRO A 383 22.73 1.67 -4.27
CA PRO A 383 23.01 0.58 -3.33
C PRO A 383 24.23 -0.22 -3.83
N LEU A 384 25.41 -0.02 -3.21
CA LEU A 384 26.67 -0.63 -3.69
C LEU A 384 26.91 -2.03 -3.11
N ILE A 385 27.67 -2.86 -3.83
CA ILE A 385 28.03 -4.23 -3.45
C ILE A 385 29.55 -4.39 -3.56
N PRO A 386 30.31 -4.51 -2.45
CA PRO A 386 31.73 -4.86 -2.52
C PRO A 386 31.93 -6.29 -3.03
N ARG A 387 32.92 -6.54 -3.90
CA ARG A 387 33.16 -7.86 -4.51
C ARG A 387 33.30 -8.98 -3.48
N ALA A 388 34.07 -8.75 -2.41
CA ALA A 388 34.20 -9.71 -1.33
C ALA A 388 32.86 -10.08 -0.63
N ILE A 389 31.88 -9.17 -0.60
CA ILE A 389 30.55 -9.43 -0.04
C ILE A 389 29.67 -10.21 -1.04
N LEU A 390 29.85 -9.99 -2.35
CA LEU A 390 29.28 -10.84 -3.40
C LEU A 390 29.86 -12.26 -3.30
N ASP A 391 31.18 -12.41 -3.20
CA ASP A 391 31.85 -13.71 -3.09
C ASP A 391 31.40 -14.49 -1.84
N GLU A 392 31.25 -13.83 -0.68
CA GLU A 392 30.66 -14.41 0.54
C GLU A 392 29.21 -14.92 0.35
N ASN A 393 28.50 -14.48 -0.70
CA ASN A 393 27.10 -14.79 -0.96
C ASN A 393 26.86 -15.35 -2.39
N ARG A 394 27.91 -15.82 -3.09
CA ARG A 394 27.81 -16.26 -4.50
C ARG A 394 27.13 -17.62 -4.67
N GLU A 395 26.96 -18.39 -3.61
CA GLU A 395 26.30 -19.71 -3.67
C GLU A 395 24.87 -19.59 -4.23
N GLY A 396 24.58 -20.37 -5.27
CA GLY A 396 23.28 -20.35 -5.96
C GLY A 396 23.05 -19.13 -6.87
N LEU A 397 24.02 -18.25 -7.07
CA LEU A 397 23.97 -17.19 -8.07
C LEU A 397 24.68 -17.61 -9.37
N ILE A 398 24.21 -17.07 -10.50
CA ILE A 398 24.91 -17.04 -11.79
C ILE A 398 25.23 -15.56 -12.06
N VAL A 399 26.48 -15.26 -12.46
CA VAL A 399 26.99 -13.89 -12.56
C VAL A 399 27.34 -13.53 -13.99
N GLY A 400 26.64 -12.54 -14.55
CA GLY A 400 26.84 -11.98 -15.89
C GLY A 400 27.65 -10.69 -15.90
N SER A 401 28.34 -10.42 -17.02
CA SER A 401 29.27 -9.28 -17.13
C SER A 401 28.63 -7.90 -17.29
N ALA A 402 27.29 -7.84 -17.41
CA ALA A 402 26.48 -6.65 -17.65
C ALA A 402 26.81 -5.89 -18.94
N CYS A 403 26.20 -4.71 -19.10
CA CYS A 403 26.29 -3.85 -20.27
C CYS A 403 27.58 -3.02 -20.32
N VAL A 404 27.60 -1.93 -21.10
CA VAL A 404 28.68 -0.93 -21.19
C VAL A 404 29.10 -0.30 -19.85
N ALA A 405 28.25 -0.39 -18.82
CA ALA A 405 28.58 0.02 -17.46
C ALA A 405 29.25 -1.10 -16.63
N GLY A 406 29.29 -2.33 -17.13
CA GLY A 406 29.96 -3.49 -16.55
C GLY A 406 31.49 -3.40 -16.53
N GLU A 407 32.13 -4.26 -15.75
CA GLU A 407 33.59 -4.27 -15.60
C GLU A 407 34.30 -4.72 -16.88
N LEU A 408 33.81 -5.80 -17.50
CA LEU A 408 34.44 -6.39 -18.68
C LEU A 408 34.32 -5.50 -19.92
N PHE A 409 33.13 -4.96 -20.18
CA PHE A 409 32.92 -4.08 -21.34
C PHE A 409 33.80 -2.83 -21.23
N ARG A 410 33.94 -2.24 -20.03
CA ARG A 410 34.88 -1.13 -19.79
C ARG A 410 36.34 -1.55 -19.98
N ALA A 411 36.76 -2.73 -19.53
CA ALA A 411 38.11 -3.23 -19.75
C ALA A 411 38.46 -3.42 -21.24
N VAL A 412 37.46 -3.73 -22.07
CA VAL A 412 37.59 -3.80 -23.54
C VAL A 412 37.56 -2.41 -24.18
N LEU A 413 36.68 -1.52 -23.72
CA LEU A 413 36.51 -0.15 -24.24
C LEU A 413 37.68 0.79 -23.88
N ASP A 414 38.30 0.61 -22.71
CA ASP A 414 39.51 1.31 -22.26
C ASP A 414 40.81 0.68 -22.84
N ASP A 415 40.71 -0.31 -23.73
CA ASP A 415 41.81 -1.06 -24.37
C ASP A 415 42.84 -1.62 -23.37
N LEU A 416 42.35 -2.21 -22.26
CA LEU A 416 43.24 -2.84 -21.27
C LEU A 416 43.93 -4.09 -21.85
N PRO A 417 45.16 -4.43 -21.42
CA PRO A 417 45.90 -5.57 -21.96
C PRO A 417 45.11 -6.88 -21.93
N ARG A 418 45.22 -7.71 -22.98
CA ARG A 418 44.45 -8.97 -23.12
C ARG A 418 44.51 -9.90 -21.89
N SER A 419 45.64 -9.94 -21.19
CA SER A 419 45.79 -10.70 -19.94
C SER A 419 44.90 -10.20 -18.80
N GLU A 420 44.63 -8.89 -18.74
CA GLU A 420 43.74 -8.26 -17.76
C GLU A 420 42.28 -8.39 -18.18
N GLN A 421 41.97 -8.30 -19.48
CA GLN A 421 40.64 -8.65 -20.02
C GLN A 421 40.26 -10.09 -19.66
N LEU A 422 41.18 -11.05 -19.87
CA LEU A 422 41.01 -12.46 -19.48
C LEU A 422 40.85 -12.63 -17.96
N ARG A 423 41.65 -11.91 -17.15
CA ARG A 423 41.52 -11.93 -15.69
C ARG A 423 40.12 -11.50 -15.25
N ILE A 424 39.62 -10.39 -15.79
CA ILE A 424 38.29 -9.85 -15.48
C ILE A 424 37.19 -10.80 -15.97
N ALA A 425 37.26 -11.26 -17.23
CA ALA A 425 36.27 -12.19 -17.79
C ALA A 425 36.17 -13.51 -17.00
N SER A 426 37.30 -14.03 -16.47
CA SER A 426 37.33 -15.25 -15.64
C SER A 426 36.59 -15.17 -14.31
N TYR A 427 36.11 -13.99 -13.89
CA TYR A 427 35.25 -13.82 -12.71
C TYR A 427 33.76 -14.16 -13.00
N TYR A 428 33.35 -14.22 -14.26
CA TYR A 428 31.94 -14.33 -14.66
C TYR A 428 31.55 -15.76 -15.06
N ASP A 429 30.29 -16.12 -14.84
CA ASP A 429 29.73 -17.42 -15.23
C ASP A 429 29.24 -17.41 -16.69
N TYR A 430 28.88 -16.24 -17.21
CA TYR A 430 28.67 -15.97 -18.64
C TYR A 430 29.08 -14.53 -18.99
N LEU A 431 29.44 -14.29 -20.25
CA LEU A 431 29.79 -12.97 -20.75
C LEU A 431 28.62 -12.38 -21.54
N GLU A 432 28.44 -11.07 -21.50
CA GLU A 432 27.35 -10.36 -22.18
C GLU A 432 27.87 -9.49 -23.32
N ILE A 433 27.12 -9.47 -24.43
CA ILE A 433 27.26 -8.54 -25.54
C ILE A 433 25.90 -7.92 -25.87
N GLN A 434 25.89 -6.65 -26.27
CA GLN A 434 24.66 -5.92 -26.59
C GLN A 434 24.63 -5.47 -28.05
N PRO A 435 23.44 -5.36 -28.66
CA PRO A 435 23.21 -4.67 -29.93
C PRO A 435 23.97 -3.33 -30.02
N ILE A 436 24.44 -2.97 -31.22
CA ILE A 436 25.22 -1.74 -31.39
C ILE A 436 24.37 -0.48 -31.13
N GLY A 437 23.05 -0.55 -31.36
CA GLY A 437 22.10 0.52 -31.01
C GLY A 437 22.10 0.88 -29.53
N ASP A 438 22.38 -0.09 -28.66
CA ASP A 438 22.47 0.09 -27.20
C ASP A 438 23.74 0.89 -26.82
N ASN A 439 24.72 0.94 -27.72
CA ASN A 439 26.04 1.54 -27.53
C ASN A 439 26.35 2.72 -28.48
N ARG A 440 25.42 3.10 -29.38
CA ARG A 440 25.63 4.16 -30.39
C ARG A 440 25.97 5.54 -29.80
N PHE A 441 25.62 5.81 -28.54
CA PHE A 441 26.01 7.05 -27.86
C PHE A 441 27.55 7.22 -27.75
N LEU A 442 28.32 6.11 -27.71
CA LEU A 442 29.79 6.13 -27.67
C LEU A 442 30.41 6.79 -28.92
N LEU A 443 29.72 6.77 -30.07
CA LEU A 443 30.18 7.40 -31.31
C LEU A 443 30.40 8.92 -31.14
N GLN A 444 29.65 9.54 -30.22
CA GLN A 444 29.69 10.98 -29.92
C GLN A 444 30.45 11.29 -28.61
N ASP A 445 31.01 10.27 -27.94
CA ASP A 445 31.73 10.46 -26.69
C ASP A 445 33.20 10.83 -26.95
N ASP A 446 33.58 12.07 -26.60
CA ASP A 446 34.96 12.57 -26.73
C ASP A 446 35.97 11.80 -25.86
N ARG A 447 35.52 11.00 -24.88
CA ARG A 447 36.39 10.11 -24.10
C ARG A 447 36.92 8.94 -24.92
N TYR A 448 36.19 8.53 -25.96
CA TYR A 448 36.49 7.35 -26.79
C TYR A 448 36.68 7.75 -28.25
N PRO A 449 37.69 8.58 -28.60
CA PRO A 449 37.87 9.14 -29.94
C PRO A 449 38.11 8.08 -31.03
N ASN A 450 38.48 6.85 -30.66
CA ASN A 450 38.68 5.72 -31.57
C ASN A 450 37.37 5.01 -31.98
N ILE A 451 36.25 5.27 -31.29
CA ILE A 451 34.94 4.67 -31.59
C ILE A 451 34.14 5.67 -32.42
N LYS A 452 34.09 5.48 -33.75
CA LYS A 452 33.46 6.44 -34.68
C LYS A 452 32.58 5.82 -35.76
N THR A 453 32.50 4.49 -35.83
CA THR A 453 31.59 3.77 -36.74
C THR A 453 30.86 2.64 -36.01
N ASP A 454 29.70 2.24 -36.54
CA ASP A 454 28.99 1.03 -36.12
C ASP A 454 29.90 -0.22 -36.15
N ARG A 455 30.86 -0.28 -37.08
CA ARG A 455 31.87 -1.36 -37.16
C ARG A 455 32.87 -1.34 -36.01
N ASP A 456 33.10 -0.20 -35.36
CA ASP A 456 33.95 -0.15 -34.15
C ASP A 456 33.21 -0.72 -32.94
N LEU A 457 31.89 -0.53 -32.84
CA LEU A 457 31.05 -1.16 -31.82
C LEU A 457 31.01 -2.69 -32.00
N GLN A 458 30.88 -3.17 -33.25
CA GLN A 458 30.96 -4.61 -33.56
C GLN A 458 32.30 -5.23 -33.11
N LYS A 459 33.43 -4.51 -33.22
CA LYS A 459 34.74 -5.01 -32.74
C LYS A 459 34.77 -5.21 -31.23
N LEU A 460 34.10 -4.35 -30.44
CA LEU A 460 34.03 -4.52 -28.98
C LEU A 460 33.34 -5.86 -28.63
N ASN A 461 32.24 -6.17 -29.32
CA ASN A 461 31.54 -7.44 -29.18
C ASN A 461 32.41 -8.63 -29.66
N GLU A 462 33.14 -8.52 -30.79
CA GLU A 462 34.08 -9.55 -31.27
C GLU A 462 35.23 -9.81 -30.26
N VAL A 463 35.72 -8.76 -29.59
CA VAL A 463 36.74 -8.88 -28.54
C VAL A 463 36.19 -9.60 -27.31
N ILE A 464 34.92 -9.41 -26.95
CA ILE A 464 34.24 -10.14 -25.86
C ILE A 464 33.94 -11.60 -26.26
N VAL A 465 33.46 -11.84 -27.48
CA VAL A 465 33.21 -13.20 -28.01
C VAL A 465 34.48 -14.04 -27.95
N SER A 466 35.61 -13.50 -28.40
CA SER A 466 36.90 -14.20 -28.36
C SER A 466 37.45 -14.41 -26.94
N LEU A 467 37.08 -13.59 -25.94
CA LEU A 467 37.39 -13.88 -24.53
C LEU A 467 36.60 -15.08 -24.02
N GLY A 468 35.33 -15.20 -24.40
CA GLY A 468 34.50 -16.36 -24.09
C GLY A 468 35.05 -17.64 -24.70
N GLU A 469 35.50 -17.58 -25.95
CA GLU A 469 36.15 -18.72 -26.63
C GLU A 469 37.49 -19.11 -26.00
N GLU A 470 38.36 -18.14 -25.65
CA GLU A 470 39.64 -18.41 -24.96
C GLU A 470 39.46 -19.01 -23.56
N LEU A 471 38.37 -18.66 -22.84
CA LEU A 471 38.09 -19.13 -21.48
C LEU A 471 37.11 -20.33 -21.42
N ASN A 472 36.52 -20.73 -22.55
CA ASN A 472 35.39 -21.66 -22.62
C ASN A 472 34.22 -21.21 -21.70
N LEU A 473 33.86 -19.92 -21.77
CA LEU A 473 32.69 -19.33 -21.11
C LEU A 473 31.59 -19.04 -22.14
N PRO A 474 30.30 -19.29 -21.82
CA PRO A 474 29.20 -18.93 -22.71
C PRO A 474 29.11 -17.41 -22.87
N VAL A 475 28.89 -16.95 -24.10
CA VAL A 475 28.67 -15.55 -24.44
C VAL A 475 27.22 -15.38 -24.87
N CYS A 476 26.48 -14.48 -24.21
CA CYS A 476 25.06 -14.27 -24.40
C CYS A 476 24.79 -12.88 -24.98
N ALA A 477 23.94 -12.82 -26.02
CA ALA A 477 23.45 -11.56 -26.56
C ALA A 477 22.18 -11.11 -25.82
N THR A 478 22.24 -9.94 -25.19
CA THR A 478 21.23 -9.37 -24.28
C THR A 478 20.81 -7.97 -24.74
N CYS A 479 19.60 -7.51 -24.46
CA CYS A 479 19.11 -6.20 -24.93
C CYS A 479 19.10 -5.06 -23.89
N ASP A 480 19.50 -5.28 -22.62
CA ASP A 480 19.42 -4.27 -21.54
C ASP A 480 18.04 -3.57 -21.53
N SER A 481 16.97 -4.36 -21.71
CA SER A 481 15.69 -3.81 -22.17
C SER A 481 15.03 -2.95 -21.10
N HIS A 482 14.83 -1.67 -21.41
CA HIS A 482 14.22 -0.67 -20.53
C HIS A 482 12.78 -0.32 -20.93
N TYR A 483 12.36 -0.65 -22.14
CA TYR A 483 11.00 -0.46 -22.66
C TYR A 483 10.65 -1.63 -23.58
N LEU A 484 9.35 -1.84 -23.90
CA LEU A 484 8.94 -3.12 -24.50
C LEU A 484 9.11 -3.11 -26.03
N PHE A 485 8.58 -2.10 -26.71
CA PHE A 485 8.68 -1.94 -28.17
C PHE A 485 9.24 -0.55 -28.51
N ASP A 486 9.84 -0.38 -29.69
CA ASP A 486 10.60 0.84 -30.00
C ASP A 486 9.77 2.14 -29.89
N GLU A 487 8.45 2.07 -30.15
CA GLU A 487 7.55 3.22 -30.04
C GLU A 487 7.42 3.74 -28.59
N ASP A 488 7.69 2.91 -27.57
CA ASP A 488 7.68 3.33 -26.17
C ASP A 488 8.90 4.23 -25.82
N LYS A 489 9.90 4.39 -26.72
CA LYS A 489 11.12 5.20 -26.52
C LYS A 489 10.84 6.63 -26.06
N ILE A 490 9.82 7.28 -26.63
CA ILE A 490 9.43 8.66 -26.30
C ILE A 490 9.15 8.83 -24.79
N TYR A 491 8.54 7.85 -24.15
CA TYR A 491 8.25 7.87 -22.72
C TYR A 491 9.54 7.78 -21.88
N ARG A 492 10.58 7.10 -22.39
CA ARG A 492 11.89 7.00 -21.70
C ARG A 492 12.66 8.31 -21.82
N GLU A 493 12.62 8.98 -22.98
CA GLU A 493 13.17 10.34 -23.13
C GLU A 493 12.47 11.33 -22.17
N ILE A 494 11.13 11.26 -22.04
CA ILE A 494 10.38 12.08 -21.09
C ILE A 494 10.77 11.74 -19.64
N LEU A 495 10.89 10.47 -19.29
CA LEU A 495 11.27 10.02 -17.94
C LEU A 495 12.68 10.49 -17.56
N LEU A 496 13.60 10.56 -18.52
CA LEU A 496 15.01 10.93 -18.30
C LEU A 496 15.27 12.44 -18.41
N SER A 497 14.33 13.23 -18.96
CA SER A 497 14.34 14.70 -18.94
C SER A 497 14.62 15.30 -17.56
N LYS A 498 14.25 14.57 -16.48
CA LYS A 498 14.52 14.93 -15.08
C LYS A 498 16.02 14.99 -14.72
N TRP A 499 16.87 14.19 -15.37
CA TRP A 499 18.32 14.09 -15.11
C TRP A 499 19.21 14.78 -16.16
N GLY A 500 18.73 14.90 -17.41
CA GLY A 500 19.50 15.52 -18.50
C GLY A 500 19.89 16.97 -18.21
N LYS A 501 21.07 17.38 -18.70
CA LYS A 501 21.52 18.79 -18.69
C LYS A 501 20.63 19.64 -19.59
N SER A 502 20.50 20.93 -19.28
CA SER A 502 19.80 21.88 -20.15
C SER A 502 20.64 22.19 -21.39
N GLY A 503 20.10 21.95 -22.60
CA GLY A 503 20.64 22.53 -23.83
C GLY A 503 20.47 21.67 -25.09
N GLU A 504 20.74 20.36 -25.02
CA GLU A 504 20.84 19.49 -26.20
C GLU A 504 20.13 18.14 -25.99
N PRO A 505 19.56 17.54 -27.04
CA PRO A 505 18.96 16.20 -26.97
C PRO A 505 20.06 15.12 -26.98
N GLU A 506 20.49 14.71 -25.79
CA GLU A 506 21.39 13.57 -25.57
C GLU A 506 20.83 12.31 -26.28
N GLN A 507 21.60 11.73 -27.22
CA GLN A 507 21.14 10.59 -28.01
C GLN A 507 21.09 9.32 -27.15
N LEU A 508 19.88 9.04 -26.62
CA LEU A 508 19.65 7.88 -25.77
C LEU A 508 19.74 6.56 -26.56
N PRO A 509 20.25 5.48 -25.94
CA PRO A 509 20.37 4.16 -26.55
C PRO A 509 19.01 3.46 -26.74
N ASP A 510 18.95 2.63 -27.78
CA ASP A 510 17.75 1.98 -28.32
C ASP A 510 17.35 0.71 -27.55
N LEU A 511 17.07 0.84 -26.24
CA LEU A 511 16.90 -0.29 -25.30
C LEU A 511 15.47 -0.87 -25.23
N TYR A 512 14.92 -1.31 -26.37
CA TYR A 512 13.66 -2.08 -26.41
C TYR A 512 13.89 -3.59 -26.25
N LEU A 513 12.82 -4.39 -26.15
CA LEU A 513 12.90 -5.85 -26.15
C LEU A 513 12.81 -6.37 -27.60
N ARG A 514 13.90 -6.94 -28.11
CA ARG A 514 14.00 -7.45 -29.49
C ARG A 514 13.53 -8.89 -29.64
N THR A 515 12.98 -9.25 -30.79
CA THR A 515 12.66 -10.66 -31.14
C THR A 515 13.93 -11.49 -31.36
N THR A 516 13.77 -12.80 -31.56
CA THR A 516 14.87 -13.70 -31.95
C THR A 516 15.41 -13.34 -33.33
N GLU A 517 14.56 -13.05 -34.30
CA GLU A 517 14.95 -12.66 -35.66
C GLU A 517 15.69 -11.32 -35.69
N GLU A 518 15.21 -10.30 -34.97
CA GLU A 518 15.90 -9.00 -34.85
C GLU A 518 17.31 -9.15 -34.27
N MET A 519 17.48 -10.01 -33.27
CA MET A 519 18.78 -10.29 -32.66
C MET A 519 19.70 -11.11 -33.57
N LEU A 520 19.18 -12.05 -34.36
CA LEU A 520 19.98 -12.79 -35.33
C LEU A 520 20.45 -11.90 -36.49
N GLU A 521 19.63 -10.97 -36.95
CA GLU A 521 19.99 -9.96 -37.96
C GLU A 521 21.04 -8.98 -37.40
N GLU A 522 20.84 -8.44 -36.19
CA GLU A 522 21.78 -7.54 -35.51
C GLU A 522 23.16 -8.19 -35.34
N PHE A 523 23.24 -9.43 -34.85
CA PHE A 523 24.50 -10.13 -34.62
C PHE A 523 25.06 -10.89 -35.84
N SER A 524 24.45 -10.72 -37.03
CA SER A 524 24.84 -11.40 -38.27
C SER A 524 26.31 -11.19 -38.69
N TYR A 525 26.94 -10.10 -38.25
CA TYR A 525 28.37 -9.83 -38.49
C TYR A 525 29.32 -10.85 -37.84
N LEU A 526 28.87 -11.61 -36.84
CA LEU A 526 29.61 -12.74 -36.25
C LEU A 526 29.56 -14.01 -37.12
N GLY A 527 28.69 -14.03 -38.14
CA GLY A 527 28.37 -15.20 -38.95
C GLY A 527 27.26 -16.06 -38.30
N GLU A 528 26.40 -16.63 -39.15
CA GLU A 528 25.16 -17.36 -38.80
C GLU A 528 25.32 -18.31 -37.59
N THR A 529 26.32 -19.19 -37.60
CA THR A 529 26.55 -20.15 -36.50
C THR A 529 26.83 -19.46 -35.17
N LYS A 530 27.67 -18.41 -35.14
CA LYS A 530 28.03 -17.71 -33.90
C LYS A 530 26.91 -16.78 -33.45
N ALA A 531 26.20 -16.15 -34.36
CA ALA A 531 25.00 -15.38 -34.06
C ALA A 531 23.94 -16.26 -33.37
N PHE A 532 23.64 -17.45 -33.93
CA PHE A 532 22.73 -18.41 -33.30
C PHE A 532 23.25 -18.94 -31.95
N GLU A 533 24.57 -19.17 -31.83
CA GLU A 533 25.19 -19.57 -30.57
C GLU A 533 24.97 -18.53 -29.47
N VAL A 534 25.27 -17.25 -29.71
CA VAL A 534 25.18 -16.20 -28.68
C VAL A 534 23.76 -15.69 -28.43
N VAL A 535 22.90 -15.65 -29.45
CA VAL A 535 21.51 -15.19 -29.32
C VAL A 535 20.62 -16.28 -28.74
N VAL A 536 20.73 -17.54 -29.19
CA VAL A 536 19.77 -18.61 -28.88
C VAL A 536 20.39 -19.70 -28.00
N SER A 537 21.52 -20.30 -28.38
CA SER A 537 22.04 -21.49 -27.68
C SER A 537 22.51 -21.16 -26.27
N ASN A 538 23.34 -20.13 -26.11
CA ASN A 538 23.94 -19.77 -24.82
C ASN A 538 22.91 -19.15 -23.86
N THR A 539 21.99 -18.31 -24.37
CA THR A 539 20.93 -17.68 -23.54
C THR A 539 19.97 -18.73 -22.95
N ARG A 540 19.60 -19.73 -23.76
CA ARG A 540 18.82 -20.89 -23.31
C ARG A 540 19.62 -21.76 -22.36
N GLY A 541 20.91 -22.01 -22.64
CA GLY A 541 21.80 -22.76 -21.74
C GLY A 541 21.89 -22.15 -20.34
N VAL A 542 22.01 -20.83 -20.23
CA VAL A 542 21.98 -20.12 -18.93
C VAL A 542 20.60 -20.26 -18.25
N SER A 543 19.50 -20.15 -19.00
CA SER A 543 18.14 -20.39 -18.48
C SER A 543 17.94 -21.81 -17.95
N GLU A 544 18.48 -22.82 -18.62
CA GLU A 544 18.37 -24.24 -18.25
C GLU A 544 19.13 -24.58 -16.95
N LEU A 545 20.10 -23.75 -16.53
CA LEU A 545 20.73 -23.86 -15.22
C LEU A 545 19.80 -23.46 -14.06
N VAL A 546 18.76 -22.66 -14.32
CA VAL A 546 17.89 -22.06 -13.29
C VAL A 546 16.69 -22.97 -12.98
N GLU A 547 16.50 -23.27 -11.70
CA GLU A 547 15.33 -23.99 -11.17
C GLU A 547 14.05 -23.13 -11.33
N ASP A 548 12.87 -23.75 -11.50
CA ASP A 548 11.60 -23.03 -11.45
C ASP A 548 11.10 -22.95 -9.99
N PHE A 549 11.03 -21.74 -9.43
CA PHE A 549 10.64 -21.51 -8.04
C PHE A 549 9.92 -20.18 -7.81
N ALA A 550 9.00 -20.17 -6.83
CA ALA A 550 8.35 -18.96 -6.35
C ALA A 550 9.30 -18.12 -5.44
N PRO A 551 9.47 -16.81 -5.70
CA PRO A 551 10.33 -15.91 -4.91
C PRO A 551 9.80 -15.57 -3.51
N LEU A 552 8.50 -15.75 -3.26
CA LEU A 552 7.89 -15.69 -1.93
C LEU A 552 7.36 -17.07 -1.50
N PRO A 553 7.08 -17.28 -0.20
CA PRO A 553 6.28 -18.41 0.25
C PRO A 553 4.91 -18.46 -0.45
N ALA A 554 4.30 -19.65 -0.49
CA ALA A 554 2.95 -19.84 -1.03
C ALA A 554 1.90 -19.00 -0.28
N ASP A 555 0.89 -18.52 -1.00
CA ASP A 555 -0.25 -17.81 -0.44
C ASP A 555 -1.05 -18.67 0.53
N GLY A 556 -1.75 -18.02 1.48
CA GLY A 556 -2.68 -18.67 2.40
C GLY A 556 -2.05 -19.33 3.64
N LYS A 557 -0.71 -19.37 3.76
CA LYS A 557 -0.03 -19.76 5.00
C LYS A 557 0.56 -18.55 5.72
N LEU A 558 -0.09 -18.16 6.83
CA LEU A 558 0.41 -17.16 7.77
C LEU A 558 1.52 -17.76 8.66
N TYR A 559 2.59 -16.99 8.86
CA TYR A 559 3.71 -17.32 9.73
C TYR A 559 3.66 -16.43 10.99
N SER A 560 2.91 -16.87 12.00
CA SER A 560 2.68 -16.13 13.25
C SER A 560 3.87 -16.23 14.22
N PRO A 561 4.23 -15.13 14.93
CA PRO A 561 5.22 -15.18 15.99
C PRO A 561 4.73 -16.05 17.15
N GLN A 562 5.67 -16.69 17.87
CA GLN A 562 5.35 -17.61 18.97
C GLN A 562 5.64 -16.95 20.33
N ILE A 563 4.65 -16.93 21.22
CA ILE A 563 4.79 -16.54 22.63
C ILE A 563 4.25 -17.68 23.50
N SER A 564 5.15 -18.33 24.26
CA SER A 564 4.80 -19.47 25.11
C SER A 564 3.73 -19.08 26.13
N GLY A 565 2.64 -19.86 26.18
CA GLY A 565 1.52 -19.65 27.12
C GLY A 565 0.54 -18.51 26.76
N SER A 566 0.70 -17.84 25.61
CA SER A 566 -0.17 -16.71 25.21
C SER A 566 -1.66 -17.05 25.20
N ASP A 567 -2.02 -18.19 24.60
CA ASP A 567 -3.42 -18.58 24.41
C ASP A 567 -4.11 -18.96 25.73
N THR A 568 -3.42 -19.70 26.61
CA THR A 568 -3.89 -20.04 27.96
C THR A 568 -4.02 -18.79 28.84
N GLU A 569 -3.11 -17.84 28.71
CA GLU A 569 -3.14 -16.58 29.47
C GLU A 569 -4.26 -15.65 28.97
N LEU A 570 -4.51 -15.62 27.66
CA LEU A 570 -5.65 -14.92 27.04
C LEU A 570 -6.99 -15.48 27.55
N GLU A 571 -7.17 -16.80 27.45
CA GLU A 571 -8.36 -17.48 27.99
C GLU A 571 -8.57 -17.14 29.48
N ARG A 572 -7.50 -17.28 30.28
CA ARG A 572 -7.53 -17.00 31.72
C ARG A 572 -7.91 -15.56 32.05
N MET A 573 -7.36 -14.57 31.36
CA MET A 573 -7.70 -13.16 31.62
C MET A 573 -9.13 -12.83 31.19
N CYS A 574 -9.58 -13.35 30.05
CA CYS A 574 -10.92 -13.06 29.53
C CYS A 574 -12.02 -13.66 30.43
N TYR A 575 -11.90 -14.92 30.83
CA TYR A 575 -12.85 -15.50 31.80
C TYR A 575 -12.80 -14.79 33.16
N ALA A 576 -11.61 -14.38 33.64
CA ALA A 576 -11.49 -13.65 34.90
C ALA A 576 -12.16 -12.26 34.84
N LYS A 577 -12.01 -11.51 33.74
CA LYS A 577 -12.70 -10.21 33.56
C LYS A 577 -14.20 -10.40 33.36
N ALA A 578 -14.63 -11.38 32.56
CA ALA A 578 -16.05 -11.69 32.37
C ALA A 578 -16.73 -12.04 33.69
N LYS A 579 -16.13 -12.92 34.50
CA LYS A 579 -16.68 -13.32 35.82
C LYS A 579 -16.67 -12.18 36.84
N ARG A 580 -15.70 -11.27 36.77
CA ARG A 580 -15.68 -10.04 37.59
C ARG A 580 -16.84 -9.10 37.27
N LEU A 581 -17.25 -9.02 36.00
CA LEU A 581 -18.34 -8.15 35.54
C LEU A 581 -19.72 -8.82 35.71
N TYR A 582 -19.91 -9.99 35.09
CA TYR A 582 -21.21 -10.64 34.91
C TYR A 582 -21.53 -11.75 35.94
N GLY A 583 -20.60 -12.05 36.85
CA GLY A 583 -20.78 -13.05 37.92
C GLY A 583 -20.22 -14.44 37.60
N ASP A 584 -20.30 -15.34 38.59
CA ASP A 584 -19.89 -16.74 38.48
C ASP A 584 -20.99 -17.64 39.10
N PRO A 585 -21.68 -18.51 38.33
CA PRO A 585 -21.52 -18.75 36.89
C PRO A 585 -21.91 -17.52 36.03
N LEU A 586 -21.44 -17.51 34.79
CA LEU A 586 -21.75 -16.47 33.81
C LEU A 586 -23.21 -16.59 33.30
N PRO A 587 -23.81 -15.49 32.81
CA PRO A 587 -25.02 -15.56 32.00
C PRO A 587 -24.74 -16.32 30.69
N ALA A 588 -25.68 -17.17 30.24
CA ALA A 588 -25.48 -18.02 29.05
C ALA A 588 -25.04 -17.25 27.80
N ILE A 589 -25.64 -16.08 27.53
CA ILE A 589 -25.27 -15.19 26.40
C ILE A 589 -23.79 -14.79 26.45
N VAL A 590 -23.23 -14.59 27.65
CA VAL A 590 -21.83 -14.20 27.85
C VAL A 590 -20.91 -15.42 27.71
N GLU A 591 -21.28 -16.57 28.27
CA GLU A 591 -20.46 -17.78 28.24
C GLU A 591 -20.41 -18.43 26.85
N GLU A 592 -21.56 -18.53 26.16
CA GLU A 592 -21.63 -19.02 24.77
C GLU A 592 -20.85 -18.13 23.81
N ARG A 593 -20.96 -16.80 23.95
CA ARG A 593 -20.19 -15.83 23.15
C ARG A 593 -18.70 -15.95 23.43
N LEU A 594 -18.30 -15.94 24.70
CA LEU A 594 -16.87 -15.95 25.05
C LEU A 594 -16.20 -17.27 24.64
N LYS A 595 -16.87 -18.40 24.86
CA LYS A 595 -16.38 -19.72 24.46
C LYS A 595 -16.21 -19.81 22.94
N SER A 596 -17.25 -19.49 22.16
CA SER A 596 -17.22 -19.64 20.70
C SER A 596 -16.20 -18.70 20.03
N GLU A 597 -15.99 -17.50 20.58
CA GLU A 597 -14.90 -16.63 20.12
C GLU A 597 -13.52 -17.18 20.48
N LEU A 598 -13.28 -17.65 21.71
CA LEU A 598 -11.99 -18.22 22.12
C LEU A 598 -11.63 -19.47 21.32
N GLU A 599 -12.57 -20.39 21.10
CA GLU A 599 -12.38 -21.60 20.28
C GLU A 599 -11.98 -21.21 18.84
N ALA A 600 -12.60 -20.18 18.26
CA ALA A 600 -12.26 -19.69 16.91
C ALA A 600 -10.90 -18.95 16.86
N ILE A 601 -10.58 -18.14 17.87
CA ILE A 601 -9.34 -17.35 17.93
C ILE A 601 -8.12 -18.25 18.16
N ILE A 602 -8.20 -19.17 19.13
CA ILE A 602 -7.11 -20.08 19.48
C ILE A 602 -6.99 -21.18 18.42
N GLY A 603 -8.11 -21.76 17.96
CA GLY A 603 -8.12 -22.82 16.94
C GLY A 603 -7.51 -22.42 15.59
N ASN A 604 -7.51 -21.12 15.26
CA ASN A 604 -6.86 -20.57 14.05
C ASN A 604 -5.49 -19.93 14.33
N GLY A 605 -4.93 -20.06 15.55
CA GLY A 605 -3.59 -19.56 15.89
C GLY A 605 -3.49 -18.03 16.03
N PHE A 606 -4.60 -17.36 16.34
CA PHE A 606 -4.67 -15.90 16.51
C PHE A 606 -4.62 -15.45 17.98
N GLY A 607 -4.67 -16.37 18.96
CA GLY A 607 -4.61 -16.02 20.39
C GLY A 607 -3.35 -15.23 20.78
N VAL A 608 -2.21 -15.59 20.19
CA VAL A 608 -0.97 -14.81 20.31
C VAL A 608 -1.13 -13.36 19.86
N LEU A 609 -1.89 -13.07 18.81
CA LEU A 609 -2.11 -11.70 18.30
C LEU A 609 -2.93 -10.85 19.28
N TYR A 610 -3.97 -11.46 19.87
CA TYR A 610 -4.75 -10.82 20.93
C TYR A 610 -3.88 -10.53 22.16
N TYR A 611 -3.04 -11.50 22.59
CA TYR A 611 -2.16 -11.31 23.73
C TYR A 611 -1.08 -10.23 23.49
N ILE A 612 -0.60 -10.09 22.25
CA ILE A 612 0.28 -9.00 21.81
C ILE A 612 -0.45 -7.65 21.89
N ALA A 613 -1.66 -7.57 21.34
CA ALA A 613 -2.45 -6.34 21.33
C ALA A 613 -2.80 -5.88 22.75
N HIS A 614 -3.19 -6.81 23.63
CA HIS A 614 -3.39 -6.56 25.05
C HIS A 614 -2.14 -5.94 25.69
N LYS A 615 -0.93 -6.49 25.44
CA LYS A 615 0.31 -5.92 25.99
C LYS A 615 0.58 -4.50 25.47
N LEU A 616 0.35 -4.25 24.18
CA LEU A 616 0.52 -2.92 23.58
C LEU A 616 -0.42 -1.88 24.20
N VAL A 617 -1.70 -2.23 24.37
CA VAL A 617 -2.69 -1.33 25.01
C VAL A 617 -2.37 -1.14 26.50
N ALA A 618 -2.07 -2.21 27.24
CA ALA A 618 -1.71 -2.14 28.65
C ALA A 618 -0.43 -1.32 28.92
N HIS A 619 0.55 -1.37 28.01
CA HIS A 619 1.76 -0.55 28.10
C HIS A 619 1.45 0.94 27.88
N SER A 620 0.67 1.27 26.85
CA SER A 620 0.21 2.65 26.59
C SER A 620 -0.59 3.22 27.76
N LEU A 621 -1.53 2.46 28.31
CA LEU A 621 -2.32 2.84 29.48
C LEU A 621 -1.44 2.99 30.75
N GLY A 622 -0.41 2.16 30.90
CA GLY A 622 0.57 2.27 31.99
C GLY A 622 1.40 3.56 31.93
N ASP A 623 1.72 4.03 30.72
CA ASP A 623 2.37 5.32 30.46
C ASP A 623 1.37 6.50 30.42
N GLY A 624 0.09 6.26 30.72
CA GLY A 624 -0.97 7.29 30.80
C GLY A 624 -1.65 7.66 29.47
N TYR A 625 -1.35 6.97 28.37
CA TYR A 625 -1.95 7.23 27.05
C TYR A 625 -3.08 6.25 26.73
N LEU A 626 -4.31 6.78 26.61
CA LEU A 626 -5.46 6.03 26.10
C LEU A 626 -5.18 5.53 24.67
N VAL A 627 -5.70 4.34 24.34
CA VAL A 627 -5.65 3.78 22.97
C VAL A 627 -7.07 3.76 22.39
N GLY A 628 -7.26 4.46 21.28
CA GLY A 628 -8.51 4.43 20.53
C GLY A 628 -8.69 3.07 19.86
N SER A 629 -9.86 2.46 20.09
CA SER A 629 -10.26 1.24 19.37
C SER A 629 -10.47 1.54 17.88
N ARG A 630 -10.10 0.62 16.98
CA ARG A 630 -10.25 0.83 15.53
C ARG A 630 -10.65 -0.43 14.77
N GLY A 631 -11.30 -0.21 13.64
CA GLY A 631 -11.52 -1.25 12.63
C GLY A 631 -12.54 -2.30 13.07
N SER A 632 -12.20 -3.57 12.90
CA SER A 632 -13.13 -4.68 13.20
C SER A 632 -12.85 -5.44 14.51
N VAL A 633 -11.81 -5.08 15.27
CA VAL A 633 -11.48 -5.79 16.53
C VAL A 633 -12.56 -5.60 17.61
N GLY A 634 -13.25 -4.45 17.62
CA GLY A 634 -14.42 -4.18 18.45
C GLY A 634 -15.66 -5.03 18.15
N SER A 635 -15.62 -5.92 17.14
CA SER A 635 -16.62 -6.96 16.93
C SER A 635 -16.37 -8.21 17.80
N SER A 636 -15.24 -8.31 18.50
CA SER A 636 -14.90 -9.44 19.38
C SER A 636 -15.10 -9.12 20.86
N PHE A 637 -15.90 -9.93 21.54
CA PHE A 637 -16.08 -9.87 22.99
C PHE A 637 -14.82 -10.34 23.74
N VAL A 638 -14.04 -11.26 23.15
CA VAL A 638 -12.70 -11.62 23.66
C VAL A 638 -11.79 -10.39 23.66
N ALA A 639 -11.85 -9.53 22.64
CA ALA A 639 -11.07 -8.29 22.63
C ALA A 639 -11.52 -7.31 23.73
N THR A 640 -12.82 -7.18 23.99
CA THR A 640 -13.36 -6.40 25.12
C THR A 640 -12.89 -6.98 26.47
N MET A 641 -12.90 -8.31 26.61
CA MET A 641 -12.48 -9.01 27.83
C MET A 641 -10.96 -9.12 28.01
N ALA A 642 -10.17 -8.83 26.97
CA ALA A 642 -8.71 -8.71 27.00
C ALA A 642 -8.22 -7.25 27.09
N ASP A 643 -9.10 -6.26 27.29
CA ASP A 643 -8.74 -4.83 27.34
C ASP A 643 -8.03 -4.32 26.07
N ILE A 644 -8.37 -4.90 24.90
CA ILE A 644 -7.88 -4.48 23.57
C ILE A 644 -8.79 -3.40 22.98
N THR A 645 -10.07 -3.38 23.37
CA THR A 645 -11.08 -2.45 22.86
C THR A 645 -12.08 -2.06 23.96
N GLU A 646 -12.52 -0.80 23.94
CA GLU A 646 -13.61 -0.32 24.80
C GLU A 646 -15.00 -0.74 24.29
N VAL A 647 -15.12 -1.08 22.99
CA VAL A 647 -16.40 -1.45 22.38
C VAL A 647 -16.85 -2.82 22.89
N ASN A 648 -18.08 -2.90 23.41
CA ASN A 648 -18.71 -4.17 23.77
C ASN A 648 -19.67 -4.66 22.67
N PRO A 649 -19.38 -5.79 22.01
CA PRO A 649 -20.20 -6.30 20.90
C PRO A 649 -21.42 -7.13 21.32
N LEU A 650 -21.69 -7.30 22.62
CA LEU A 650 -22.91 -7.97 23.12
C LEU A 650 -24.19 -7.16 22.76
N PRO A 651 -25.39 -7.77 22.85
CA PRO A 651 -26.65 -7.03 22.76
C PRO A 651 -26.77 -5.94 23.85
N PRO A 652 -27.63 -4.92 23.67
CA PRO A 652 -27.87 -3.89 24.67
C PRO A 652 -28.23 -4.49 26.02
N HIS A 653 -27.56 -4.07 27.09
CA HIS A 653 -27.78 -4.62 28.42
C HIS A 653 -27.47 -3.65 29.55
N TYR A 654 -28.13 -3.91 30.69
CA TYR A 654 -27.76 -3.34 31.97
C TYR A 654 -26.76 -4.23 32.70
N LEU A 655 -25.88 -3.63 33.49
CA LEU A 655 -24.93 -4.32 34.37
C LEU A 655 -24.82 -3.63 35.74
N CYS A 656 -24.88 -4.39 36.83
CA CYS A 656 -24.73 -3.84 38.18
C CYS A 656 -23.28 -3.93 38.68
N PRO A 657 -22.59 -2.81 38.94
CA PRO A 657 -21.19 -2.81 39.40
C PRO A 657 -21.01 -3.35 40.82
N GLN A 658 -22.08 -3.51 41.61
CA GLN A 658 -22.01 -3.99 43.00
C GLN A 658 -22.39 -5.46 43.20
N CYS A 659 -23.40 -5.96 42.47
CA CYS A 659 -23.94 -7.32 42.67
C CYS A 659 -23.97 -8.17 41.38
N GLN A 660 -23.32 -7.72 40.31
CA GLN A 660 -23.12 -8.46 39.06
C GLN A 660 -24.42 -8.88 38.35
N TYR A 661 -25.57 -8.28 38.71
CA TYR A 661 -26.82 -8.43 37.99
C TYR A 661 -26.69 -7.89 36.57
N SER A 662 -27.03 -8.71 35.58
CA SER A 662 -27.11 -8.32 34.17
C SER A 662 -28.50 -8.56 33.59
N GLU A 663 -28.95 -7.68 32.70
CA GLU A 663 -30.25 -7.78 32.03
C GLU A 663 -30.09 -7.40 30.55
N PHE A 664 -30.26 -8.38 29.65
CA PHE A 664 -30.02 -8.23 28.20
C PHE A 664 -31.34 -8.00 27.44
N ILE A 665 -31.31 -7.09 26.47
CA ILE A 665 -32.41 -6.81 25.54
C ILE A 665 -32.01 -7.31 24.16
N THR A 666 -32.78 -8.26 23.62
CA THR A 666 -32.45 -9.01 22.39
C THR A 666 -33.57 -9.00 21.35
N ASP A 667 -34.63 -8.22 21.57
CA ASP A 667 -35.79 -8.10 20.67
C ASP A 667 -35.58 -7.09 19.53
N GLY A 668 -34.50 -6.31 19.57
CA GLY A 668 -34.19 -5.27 18.59
C GLY A 668 -34.86 -3.91 18.85
N SER A 669 -35.51 -3.73 20.01
CA SER A 669 -36.21 -2.49 20.37
C SER A 669 -35.30 -1.29 20.69
N VAL A 670 -33.98 -1.51 20.81
CA VAL A 670 -32.98 -0.50 21.19
C VAL A 670 -31.75 -0.65 20.28
N GLY A 671 -31.19 0.48 19.81
CA GLY A 671 -30.03 0.49 18.90
C GLY A 671 -28.72 0.00 19.56
N GLY A 672 -28.47 0.45 20.78
CA GLY A 672 -27.27 0.15 21.57
C GLY A 672 -27.48 0.42 23.07
N GLY A 673 -26.63 -0.14 23.91
CA GLY A 673 -26.76 -0.04 25.37
C GLY A 673 -26.77 1.38 25.92
N PHE A 674 -26.04 2.31 25.30
CA PHE A 674 -26.00 3.71 25.76
C PHE A 674 -27.33 4.44 25.55
N ASP A 675 -28.22 3.95 24.68
CA ASP A 675 -29.55 4.54 24.48
C ASP A 675 -30.57 4.09 25.57
N LEU A 676 -30.16 3.22 26.51
CA LEU A 676 -31.01 2.75 27.60
C LEU A 676 -31.26 3.85 28.64
N ALA A 677 -32.50 3.94 29.12
CA ALA A 677 -32.86 4.86 30.20
C ALA A 677 -32.23 4.42 31.54
N ASP A 678 -31.94 5.38 32.42
CA ASP A 678 -31.36 5.09 33.74
C ASP A 678 -32.27 4.21 34.60
N LYS A 679 -31.66 3.21 35.23
CA LYS A 679 -32.37 2.15 35.95
C LYS A 679 -31.61 1.74 37.22
N ALA A 680 -32.33 1.62 38.33
CA ALA A 680 -31.79 1.09 39.58
C ALA A 680 -31.79 -0.45 39.56
N CYS A 681 -30.77 -1.07 40.16
CA CYS A 681 -30.61 -2.51 40.19
C CYS A 681 -31.72 -3.19 41.01
N PRO A 682 -32.51 -4.13 40.44
CA PRO A 682 -33.60 -4.78 41.16
C PRO A 682 -33.13 -5.72 42.29
N LYS A 683 -31.82 -6.02 42.39
CA LYS A 683 -31.23 -6.84 43.47
C LYS A 683 -30.62 -6.03 44.63
N CYS A 684 -30.10 -4.83 44.38
CA CYS A 684 -29.35 -4.07 45.41
C CYS A 684 -29.59 -2.54 45.42
N GLY A 685 -30.40 -2.00 44.52
CA GLY A 685 -30.72 -0.56 44.44
C GLY A 685 -29.64 0.35 43.84
N ALA A 686 -28.40 -0.13 43.67
CA ALA A 686 -27.34 0.63 42.99
C ALA A 686 -27.70 0.95 41.53
N ALA A 687 -27.22 2.07 40.99
CA ALA A 687 -27.38 2.40 39.58
C ALA A 687 -26.81 1.29 38.68
N LEU A 688 -27.50 1.01 37.57
CA LEU A 688 -27.03 0.08 36.54
C LEU A 688 -26.21 0.82 35.50
N HIS A 689 -25.03 0.27 35.17
CA HIS A 689 -24.28 0.63 33.98
C HIS A 689 -25.01 0.09 32.74
N LYS A 690 -24.72 0.66 31.57
CA LYS A 690 -25.45 0.45 30.32
C LYS A 690 -24.43 0.22 29.20
N ASP A 691 -24.55 -0.88 28.45
CA ASP A 691 -23.50 -1.31 27.51
C ASP A 691 -24.01 -2.27 26.40
N GLY A 692 -23.22 -2.51 25.36
CA GLY A 692 -23.48 -3.48 24.29
C GLY A 692 -24.09 -2.90 23.01
N HIS A 693 -23.40 -3.06 21.87
CA HIS A 693 -23.75 -2.45 20.57
C HIS A 693 -24.28 -3.43 19.50
N ASN A 694 -24.56 -4.68 19.88
CA ASN A 694 -25.10 -5.75 19.04
C ASN A 694 -24.27 -6.01 17.76
N ILE A 695 -23.01 -6.37 17.94
CA ILE A 695 -22.03 -6.52 16.85
C ILE A 695 -21.67 -8.02 16.67
N PRO A 696 -21.91 -8.62 15.49
CA PRO A 696 -21.65 -10.04 15.27
C PRO A 696 -20.15 -10.32 15.04
N PHE A 697 -19.59 -11.28 15.78
CA PHE A 697 -18.18 -11.66 15.72
C PHE A 697 -17.65 -11.99 14.31
N ALA A 698 -18.49 -12.56 13.45
CA ALA A 698 -18.11 -12.93 12.08
C ALA A 698 -17.63 -11.74 11.22
N VAL A 699 -17.97 -10.50 11.60
CA VAL A 699 -17.45 -9.25 11.00
C VAL A 699 -15.93 -9.12 11.16
N PHE A 700 -15.34 -9.79 12.16
CA PHE A 700 -13.90 -9.85 12.43
C PHE A 700 -13.22 -11.05 11.73
N LEU A 701 -13.64 -12.28 12.02
CA LEU A 701 -12.92 -13.52 11.62
C LEU A 701 -13.65 -14.40 10.58
N GLY A 702 -14.80 -13.97 10.07
CA GLY A 702 -15.68 -14.83 9.27
C GLY A 702 -16.41 -15.85 10.14
N PHE A 703 -16.92 -16.93 9.52
CA PHE A 703 -17.63 -17.99 10.25
C PHE A 703 -16.76 -19.21 10.55
N GLU A 704 -15.67 -19.39 9.80
CA GLU A 704 -14.83 -20.60 9.87
C GLU A 704 -13.37 -20.26 10.22
N GLY A 705 -13.08 -19.01 10.61
CA GLY A 705 -11.70 -18.48 10.63
C GLY A 705 -11.19 -18.11 9.23
N ASP A 706 -12.08 -18.07 8.23
CA ASP A 706 -11.78 -17.91 6.81
C ASP A 706 -11.30 -16.49 6.40
N LYS A 707 -10.98 -15.65 7.39
CA LYS A 707 -10.37 -14.32 7.24
C LYS A 707 -9.26 -14.14 8.27
N VAL A 708 -8.05 -13.77 7.81
CA VAL A 708 -6.97 -13.32 8.70
C VAL A 708 -7.37 -12.00 9.40
N PRO A 709 -7.13 -11.85 10.71
CA PRO A 709 -7.44 -10.63 11.45
C PRO A 709 -6.32 -9.59 11.35
N ASP A 710 -6.64 -8.40 10.86
CA ASP A 710 -5.89 -7.18 11.20
C ASP A 710 -6.27 -6.73 12.62
N ILE A 711 -5.28 -6.31 13.41
CA ILE A 711 -5.51 -5.60 14.68
C ILE A 711 -5.07 -4.15 14.49
N ASP A 712 -6.05 -3.26 14.32
CA ASP A 712 -5.88 -1.82 14.23
C ASP A 712 -5.94 -1.19 15.63
N LEU A 713 -4.96 -0.37 16.00
CA LEU A 713 -4.95 0.37 17.27
C LEU A 713 -4.53 1.84 17.03
N ASN A 714 -5.36 2.80 17.45
CA ASN A 714 -5.08 4.22 17.39
C ASN A 714 -4.37 4.67 18.69
N PHE A 715 -3.06 4.76 18.67
CA PHE A 715 -2.28 5.42 19.74
C PHE A 715 -2.25 6.94 19.53
N SER A 716 -1.92 7.70 20.57
CA SER A 716 -1.55 9.11 20.40
C SER A 716 -0.36 9.24 19.45
N GLY A 717 -0.39 10.24 18.57
CA GLY A 717 0.71 10.53 17.65
C GLY A 717 2.07 10.71 18.34
N ASP A 718 2.12 11.32 19.53
CA ASP A 718 3.35 11.53 20.30
C ASP A 718 3.82 10.26 21.07
N TYR A 719 2.96 9.23 21.16
CA TYR A 719 3.25 7.93 21.79
C TYR A 719 3.51 6.80 20.77
N GLN A 720 3.08 6.98 19.52
CA GLN A 720 3.21 5.98 18.45
C GLN A 720 4.64 5.41 18.30
N PRO A 721 5.74 6.20 18.37
CA PRO A 721 7.10 5.68 18.29
C PRO A 721 7.48 4.76 19.47
N GLN A 722 6.97 5.05 20.67
CA GLN A 722 7.18 4.27 21.89
C GLN A 722 6.46 2.91 21.77
N ALA A 723 5.23 2.91 21.27
CA ALA A 723 4.48 1.69 20.96
C ALA A 723 5.17 0.84 19.87
N HIS A 724 5.76 1.45 18.83
CA HIS A 724 6.60 0.71 17.87
C HIS A 724 7.83 0.11 18.54
N LYS A 725 8.55 0.89 19.35
CA LYS A 725 9.76 0.44 20.04
C LYS A 725 9.49 -0.71 21.01
N TYR A 726 8.35 -0.71 21.72
CA TYR A 726 7.97 -1.83 22.59
C TYR A 726 7.82 -3.16 21.82
N THR A 727 7.53 -3.14 20.52
CA THR A 727 7.58 -4.36 19.69
C THR A 727 9.00 -4.93 19.52
N GLU A 728 10.06 -4.09 19.53
CA GLU A 728 11.45 -4.57 19.57
C GLU A 728 11.74 -5.35 20.87
N GLU A 729 11.08 -4.98 21.98
CA GLU A 729 11.24 -5.62 23.28
C GLU A 729 10.43 -6.92 23.38
N LEU A 730 9.20 -6.94 22.83
CA LEU A 730 8.35 -8.13 22.77
C LEU A 730 8.95 -9.22 21.85
N PHE A 731 9.33 -8.88 20.61
CA PHE A 731 9.73 -9.87 19.60
C PHE A 731 11.24 -9.98 19.41
N GLY A 732 12.01 -8.98 19.82
CA GLY A 732 13.42 -8.84 19.48
C GLY A 732 13.59 -7.87 18.30
N ARG A 733 14.54 -6.94 18.43
CA ARG A 733 14.83 -5.92 17.42
C ARG A 733 15.17 -6.47 16.03
N ASP A 734 15.85 -7.61 15.97
CA ASP A 734 16.22 -8.28 14.72
C ASP A 734 14.99 -9.01 14.07
N ASN A 735 13.81 -8.96 14.70
CA ASN A 735 12.57 -9.66 14.27
C ASN A 735 11.39 -8.72 13.96
N VAL A 736 11.52 -7.40 14.11
CA VAL A 736 10.48 -6.42 13.74
C VAL A 736 10.97 -5.45 12.68
N PHE A 737 10.12 -5.20 11.69
CA PHE A 737 10.42 -4.34 10.55
C PHE A 737 9.25 -3.41 10.28
N ARG A 738 9.53 -2.18 9.87
CA ARG A 738 8.46 -1.29 9.39
C ARG A 738 7.97 -1.82 8.04
N ALA A 739 6.66 -1.86 7.81
CA ALA A 739 6.16 -2.17 6.48
C ALA A 739 6.64 -1.08 5.50
N GLY A 740 7.33 -1.48 4.44
CA GLY A 740 7.78 -0.58 3.38
C GLY A 740 6.64 -0.12 2.50
N THR A 741 6.84 0.99 1.78
CA THR A 741 5.93 1.43 0.72
C THR A 741 6.72 1.81 -0.53
N ILE A 742 6.14 1.59 -1.71
CA ILE A 742 6.72 1.95 -3.01
C ILE A 742 5.83 3.01 -3.63
N SER A 743 6.40 4.17 -4.00
CA SER A 743 5.65 5.28 -4.58
C SER A 743 6.02 5.44 -6.05
N GLY A 744 5.10 5.04 -6.94
CA GLY A 744 5.20 5.29 -8.37
C GLY A 744 4.83 6.73 -8.75
N ILE A 745 5.26 7.18 -9.94
CA ILE A 745 4.90 8.47 -10.53
C ILE A 745 3.37 8.55 -10.71
N GLN A 746 2.79 9.63 -10.19
CA GLN A 746 1.37 9.98 -10.32
C GLN A 746 1.16 11.02 -11.44
N ASP A 747 -0.04 11.10 -11.99
CA ASP A 747 -0.41 11.96 -13.14
C ASP A 747 0.11 13.41 -13.03
N ARG A 748 -0.02 14.06 -11.86
CA ARG A 748 0.49 15.43 -11.63
C ARG A 748 2.01 15.55 -11.76
N THR A 749 2.75 14.52 -11.36
CA THR A 749 4.22 14.46 -11.50
C THR A 749 4.61 14.13 -12.95
N ALA A 750 3.92 13.17 -13.57
CA ALA A 750 4.09 12.84 -14.98
C ALA A 750 3.87 14.06 -15.89
N PHE A 751 2.81 14.85 -15.65
CA PHE A 751 2.51 16.05 -16.42
C PHE A 751 3.63 17.10 -16.31
N GLY A 752 4.22 17.26 -15.13
CA GLY A 752 5.40 18.10 -14.93
C GLY A 752 6.63 17.63 -15.71
N TYR A 753 6.83 16.32 -15.85
CA TYR A 753 7.93 15.77 -16.66
C TYR A 753 7.69 15.98 -18.16
N VAL A 754 6.45 15.78 -18.66
CA VAL A 754 6.11 16.06 -20.07
C VAL A 754 6.29 17.55 -20.40
N LYS A 755 5.88 18.46 -19.51
CA LYS A 755 6.11 19.90 -19.68
C LYS A 755 7.60 20.25 -19.70
N LYS A 756 8.40 19.73 -18.75
CA LYS A 756 9.87 19.94 -18.76
C LYS A 756 10.54 19.41 -20.03
N TYR A 757 10.12 18.24 -20.51
CA TYR A 757 10.60 17.65 -21.77
C TYR A 757 10.28 18.55 -22.98
N ALA A 758 9.05 19.08 -23.05
CA ALA A 758 8.64 20.00 -24.10
C ALA A 758 9.42 21.33 -24.05
N GLU A 759 9.61 21.91 -22.85
CA GLU A 759 10.44 23.11 -22.63
C GLU A 759 11.89 22.90 -23.08
N GLN A 760 12.52 21.78 -22.69
CA GLN A 760 13.90 21.44 -23.07
C GLN A 760 14.09 21.28 -24.58
N ARG A 761 13.07 20.78 -25.31
CA ARG A 761 13.08 20.60 -26.76
C ARG A 761 12.41 21.73 -27.53
N GLN A 762 12.00 22.82 -26.86
CA GLN A 762 11.30 23.98 -27.43
C GLN A 762 9.99 23.62 -28.19
N LEU A 763 9.30 22.57 -27.75
CA LEU A 763 8.08 22.06 -28.37
C LEU A 763 6.83 22.84 -27.91
N VAL A 764 6.02 23.31 -28.86
CA VAL A 764 4.78 24.06 -28.59
C VAL A 764 3.59 23.10 -28.51
N THR A 765 3.38 22.50 -27.33
CA THR A 765 2.37 21.45 -27.09
C THR A 765 1.33 21.89 -26.05
N ASN A 766 0.03 21.66 -26.33
CA ASN A 766 -1.03 21.97 -25.37
C ASN A 766 -1.20 20.89 -24.27
N ASP A 767 -2.14 21.13 -23.36
CA ASP A 767 -2.36 20.24 -22.21
C ASP A 767 -2.97 18.89 -22.59
N ILE A 768 -3.68 18.80 -23.72
CA ILE A 768 -4.27 17.54 -24.20
C ILE A 768 -3.16 16.59 -24.71
N TYR A 769 -2.13 17.13 -25.37
CA TYR A 769 -0.91 16.38 -25.70
C TYR A 769 -0.13 15.98 -24.44
N ALA A 770 -0.01 16.88 -23.47
CA ALA A 770 0.64 16.54 -22.20
C ALA A 770 -0.13 15.46 -21.40
N GLU A 771 -1.46 15.43 -21.51
CA GLU A 771 -2.31 14.37 -20.96
C GLU A 771 -2.20 13.03 -21.70
N SER A 772 -1.96 13.01 -23.02
CA SER A 772 -1.85 11.74 -23.78
C SER A 772 -0.65 10.92 -23.31
N LEU A 773 0.49 11.58 -23.09
CA LEU A 773 1.77 10.94 -22.80
C LEU A 773 1.91 10.40 -21.36
N LEU A 774 1.02 10.76 -20.43
CA LEU A 774 1.14 10.41 -19.01
C LEU A 774 1.19 8.89 -18.78
N THR A 775 0.40 8.12 -19.53
CA THR A 775 0.22 6.67 -19.31
C THR A 775 1.49 5.84 -19.50
N GLY A 776 2.44 6.28 -20.32
CA GLY A 776 3.71 5.58 -20.49
C GLY A 776 4.67 5.74 -19.30
N ILE A 777 4.56 6.84 -18.53
CA ILE A 777 5.47 7.17 -17.43
C ILE A 777 4.84 7.06 -16.03
N THR A 778 3.52 6.91 -15.90
CA THR A 778 2.87 6.66 -14.61
C THR A 778 3.23 5.28 -14.05
N LYS A 779 3.10 5.12 -12.73
CA LYS A 779 3.45 3.92 -11.95
C LYS A 779 4.95 3.53 -11.93
N VAL A 780 5.80 4.05 -12.81
CA VAL A 780 7.27 3.94 -12.70
C VAL A 780 7.69 4.40 -11.31
N LYS A 781 8.53 3.62 -10.62
CA LYS A 781 9.00 3.90 -9.27
C LYS A 781 9.71 5.24 -9.18
N ASN A 782 9.26 6.08 -8.25
CA ASN A 782 9.87 7.37 -7.94
C ASN A 782 10.66 7.33 -6.62
N THR A 783 10.10 6.74 -5.56
CA THR A 783 10.76 6.60 -4.26
C THR A 783 10.21 5.43 -3.44
N THR A 784 10.83 5.14 -2.30
CA THR A 784 10.35 4.24 -1.25
C THR A 784 10.03 5.03 0.03
N GLY A 785 9.13 4.50 0.85
CA GLY A 785 8.70 5.07 2.11
C GLY A 785 8.38 4.01 3.16
N GLN A 786 7.57 4.40 4.15
CA GLN A 786 7.12 3.55 5.25
C GLN A 786 5.59 3.58 5.39
N HIS A 787 5.00 2.51 5.93
CA HIS A 787 3.57 2.49 6.29
C HIS A 787 3.28 3.46 7.45
N PRO A 788 2.08 4.07 7.53
CA PRO A 788 1.72 4.97 8.62
C PRO A 788 1.69 4.32 10.01
N GLY A 789 1.38 3.02 10.11
CA GLY A 789 1.38 2.30 11.41
C GLY A 789 1.96 0.87 11.39
N GLY A 790 2.18 0.28 10.22
CA GLY A 790 2.38 -1.16 10.07
C GLY A 790 3.75 -1.64 10.51
N ILE A 791 3.79 -2.48 11.55
CA ILE A 791 4.96 -3.26 11.96
C ILE A 791 4.79 -4.70 11.50
N MET A 792 5.69 -5.19 10.66
CA MET A 792 5.78 -6.58 10.26
C MET A 792 6.60 -7.35 11.29
N VAL A 793 6.04 -8.46 11.80
CA VAL A 793 6.69 -9.31 12.80
C VAL A 793 7.14 -10.61 12.16
N CYS A 794 8.45 -10.88 12.20
CA CYS A 794 9.04 -12.14 11.74
C CYS A 794 9.16 -13.12 12.93
N PRO A 795 8.73 -14.39 12.80
CA PRO A 795 8.95 -15.41 13.84
C PRO A 795 10.43 -15.55 14.22
N ARG A 796 10.71 -15.81 15.51
CA ARG A 796 12.10 -15.88 16.05
C ARG A 796 12.93 -17.06 15.51
N ASP A 797 12.25 -18.05 14.93
CA ASP A 797 12.81 -19.22 14.26
C ASP A 797 13.05 -19.02 12.76
N MET A 798 12.78 -17.83 12.20
CA MET A 798 12.87 -17.53 10.77
C MET A 798 13.71 -16.27 10.47
N ASP A 799 14.37 -16.29 9.30
CA ASP A 799 15.03 -15.12 8.72
C ASP A 799 14.00 -14.29 7.92
N ILE A 800 14.03 -12.97 8.06
CA ILE A 800 13.22 -12.05 7.23
C ILE A 800 13.48 -12.24 5.74
N LEU A 801 14.69 -12.67 5.37
CA LEU A 801 15.09 -12.98 3.99
C LEU A 801 14.40 -14.24 3.42
N ALA A 802 13.59 -14.96 4.20
CA ALA A 802 12.65 -15.96 3.68
C ALA A 802 11.39 -15.33 3.05
N PHE A 803 11.13 -14.04 3.31
CA PHE A 803 9.94 -13.31 2.87
C PHE A 803 10.28 -12.09 2.00
N THR A 804 11.28 -11.29 2.38
CA THR A 804 11.61 -10.03 1.70
C THR A 804 13.02 -9.52 2.07
N PRO A 805 13.73 -8.80 1.18
CA PRO A 805 14.88 -7.98 1.57
C PRO A 805 14.47 -6.85 2.52
N ILE A 806 15.45 -6.16 3.11
CA ILE A 806 15.23 -5.05 4.03
C ILE A 806 16.10 -3.82 3.68
N GLN A 807 15.58 -2.61 3.89
CA GLN A 807 16.23 -1.35 3.51
C GLN A 807 15.92 -0.22 4.50
N HIS A 808 16.46 0.99 4.27
CA HIS A 808 15.97 2.21 4.93
C HIS A 808 14.87 2.88 4.09
N PRO A 809 13.84 3.49 4.70
CA PRO A 809 12.82 4.26 3.97
C PRO A 809 13.46 5.45 3.27
N ALA A 810 13.17 5.64 1.97
CA ALA A 810 13.82 6.63 1.09
C ALA A 810 15.37 6.59 1.15
N ASN A 811 15.96 5.46 1.53
CA ASN A 811 17.39 5.26 1.81
C ASN A 811 17.99 6.19 2.90
N LYS A 812 17.16 6.75 3.78
CA LYS A 812 17.58 7.66 4.87
C LYS A 812 17.97 6.90 6.13
N LYS A 813 19.27 6.62 6.26
CA LYS A 813 19.89 5.90 7.39
C LYS A 813 19.75 6.63 8.73
N GLU A 814 19.60 7.95 8.69
CA GLU A 814 19.48 8.86 9.84
C GLU A 814 18.22 8.56 10.66
N SER A 815 17.20 7.99 10.04
CA SER A 815 15.96 7.57 10.71
C SER A 815 16.16 6.42 11.70
N GLY A 816 17.20 5.59 11.52
CA GLY A 816 17.38 4.32 12.22
C GLY A 816 16.33 3.24 11.89
N ILE A 817 15.28 3.58 11.15
CA ILE A 817 14.16 2.69 10.79
C ILE A 817 14.61 1.74 9.67
N ILE A 818 14.28 0.45 9.82
CA ILE A 818 14.43 -0.56 8.78
C ILE A 818 13.04 -0.92 8.27
N THR A 819 12.83 -0.80 6.96
CA THR A 819 11.61 -1.22 6.26
C THR A 819 11.82 -2.54 5.52
N THR A 820 10.74 -3.30 5.31
CA THR A 820 10.69 -4.31 4.25
C THR A 820 10.95 -3.67 2.88
N HIS A 821 11.56 -4.41 1.96
CA HIS A 821 11.83 -3.95 0.59
C HIS A 821 10.63 -4.16 -0.33
N PHE A 822 9.84 -5.20 -0.08
CA PHE A 822 8.49 -5.33 -0.62
C PHE A 822 7.50 -4.53 0.23
N ASP A 823 6.43 -4.06 -0.41
CA ASP A 823 5.30 -3.46 0.31
C ASP A 823 4.48 -4.50 1.09
N TYR A 824 3.57 -4.02 1.94
CA TYR A 824 2.69 -4.88 2.73
C TYR A 824 1.85 -5.83 1.86
N HIS A 825 1.24 -5.35 0.77
CA HIS A 825 0.36 -6.17 -0.08
C HIS A 825 1.07 -7.36 -0.72
N SER A 826 2.36 -7.21 -1.02
CA SER A 826 3.23 -8.26 -1.51
C SER A 826 3.47 -9.40 -0.51
N ILE A 827 3.32 -9.14 0.80
CA ILE A 827 3.55 -10.10 1.91
C ILE A 827 2.30 -10.31 2.79
N GLU A 828 1.16 -9.79 2.35
CA GLU A 828 -0.15 -9.95 2.97
C GLU A 828 -0.54 -11.44 3.07
N GLY A 829 -1.13 -11.84 4.19
CA GLY A 829 -1.45 -13.24 4.50
C GLY A 829 -0.25 -14.17 4.75
N ARG A 830 1.00 -13.71 4.53
CA ARG A 830 2.24 -14.48 4.82
C ARG A 830 2.85 -14.11 6.16
N MET A 831 2.95 -12.82 6.46
CA MET A 831 3.52 -12.31 7.71
C MET A 831 2.46 -11.59 8.55
N VAL A 832 2.67 -11.61 9.87
CA VAL A 832 1.84 -10.83 10.80
C VAL A 832 2.19 -9.34 10.71
N LYS A 833 1.16 -8.52 10.58
CA LYS A 833 1.21 -7.06 10.66
C LYS A 833 0.49 -6.59 11.93
N LEU A 834 1.09 -5.66 12.65
CA LEU A 834 0.46 -4.90 13.73
C LEU A 834 0.30 -3.45 13.24
N ASP A 835 -0.92 -2.95 13.04
CA ASP A 835 -1.15 -1.56 12.63
C ASP A 835 -1.27 -0.65 13.87
N ILE A 836 -0.09 -0.31 14.40
CA ILE A 836 0.13 0.60 15.52
C ILE A 836 0.10 2.02 14.95
N LEU A 837 -1.11 2.56 14.79
CA LEU A 837 -1.38 3.82 14.09
C LEU A 837 -1.32 5.01 15.06
N GLY A 838 -0.86 6.16 14.56
CA GLY A 838 -0.93 7.43 15.27
C GLY A 838 -2.24 8.13 14.91
N HIS A 839 -2.89 8.72 15.91
CA HIS A 839 -4.16 9.43 15.76
C HIS A 839 -4.20 10.65 16.68
N ASP A 840 -4.99 11.66 16.30
CA ASP A 840 -5.11 12.91 17.06
C ASP A 840 -6.04 12.75 18.26
N ASP A 841 -7.15 12.03 18.11
CA ASP A 841 -8.18 11.86 19.15
C ASP A 841 -7.61 11.42 20.52
N PRO A 842 -6.72 10.40 20.63
CA PRO A 842 -6.11 10.05 21.92
C PRO A 842 -5.20 11.16 22.47
N THR A 843 -4.53 11.93 21.62
CA THR A 843 -3.71 13.09 22.03
C THR A 843 -4.58 14.23 22.55
N VAL A 844 -5.67 14.55 21.85
CA VAL A 844 -6.67 15.56 22.27
C VAL A 844 -7.30 15.15 23.61
N ILE A 845 -7.70 13.89 23.74
CA ILE A 845 -8.24 13.32 24.98
C ILE A 845 -7.23 13.37 26.13
N ARG A 846 -5.95 13.05 25.89
CA ARG A 846 -4.87 13.14 26.89
C ARG A 846 -4.68 14.58 27.40
N ILE A 847 -4.62 15.55 26.49
CA ILE A 847 -4.50 16.98 26.83
C ILE A 847 -5.73 17.46 27.61
N LEU A 848 -6.93 16.99 27.26
CA LEU A 848 -8.16 17.31 27.99
C LEU A 848 -8.15 16.75 29.42
N GLU A 849 -7.67 15.53 29.62
CA GLU A 849 -7.48 14.95 30.96
C GLU A 849 -6.42 15.72 31.76
N ASP A 850 -5.28 16.08 31.18
CA ASP A 850 -4.23 16.87 31.86
C ASP A 850 -4.69 18.29 32.23
N LEU A 851 -5.48 18.95 31.38
CA LEU A 851 -5.96 20.31 31.62
C LEU A 851 -7.15 20.40 32.60
N THR A 852 -7.83 19.28 32.88
CA THR A 852 -9.07 19.27 33.70
C THR A 852 -9.00 18.37 34.94
N GLY A 853 -8.13 17.36 34.94
CA GLY A 853 -8.12 16.28 35.93
C GLY A 853 -9.29 15.30 35.80
N ILE A 854 -10.11 15.40 34.75
CA ILE A 854 -11.30 14.55 34.53
C ILE A 854 -10.94 13.38 33.64
N LYS A 855 -11.20 12.17 34.13
CA LYS A 855 -10.97 10.93 33.41
C LYS A 855 -11.97 10.76 32.26
N PRO A 856 -11.51 10.65 31.00
CA PRO A 856 -12.39 10.49 29.83
C PRO A 856 -13.25 9.23 29.89
N SER A 857 -12.79 8.18 30.57
CA SER A 857 -13.49 6.91 30.77
C SER A 857 -14.67 6.98 31.74
N GLU A 858 -14.82 8.07 32.50
CA GLU A 858 -15.89 8.27 33.48
C GLU A 858 -17.04 9.16 32.91
N ILE A 859 -16.92 9.63 31.66
CA ILE A 859 -17.94 10.44 30.96
C ILE A 859 -19.11 9.55 30.47
N PRO A 860 -20.38 9.86 30.80
CA PRO A 860 -21.55 9.14 30.29
C PRO A 860 -21.84 9.47 28.82
N PHE A 861 -22.28 8.47 28.05
CA PHE A 861 -22.54 8.60 26.61
C PHE A 861 -23.97 9.04 26.24
N ASP A 862 -24.79 9.34 27.25
CA ASP A 862 -26.18 9.75 27.13
C ASP A 862 -26.46 11.15 27.70
N ASP A 863 -25.41 11.92 28.00
CA ASP A 863 -25.53 13.30 28.49
C ASP A 863 -26.38 14.17 27.52
N PRO A 864 -27.56 14.70 27.94
CA PRO A 864 -28.48 15.38 27.03
C PRO A 864 -27.94 16.69 26.43
N ALA A 865 -27.04 17.38 27.14
CA ALA A 865 -26.39 18.58 26.61
C ALA A 865 -25.43 18.20 25.48
N THR A 866 -24.64 17.14 25.67
CA THR A 866 -23.70 16.62 24.68
C THR A 866 -24.40 16.01 23.48
N ILE A 867 -25.53 15.31 23.65
CA ILE A 867 -26.38 14.86 22.52
C ILE A 867 -26.94 16.07 21.74
N SER A 868 -27.50 17.08 22.43
CA SER A 868 -28.13 18.22 21.73
C SER A 868 -27.15 19.07 20.92
N LEU A 869 -25.84 19.00 21.20
CA LEU A 869 -24.79 19.59 20.35
C LEU A 869 -24.84 19.12 18.89
N PHE A 870 -25.28 17.88 18.66
CA PHE A 870 -25.36 17.28 17.32
C PHE A 870 -26.68 17.62 16.59
N SER A 871 -27.58 18.40 17.19
CA SER A 871 -28.87 18.79 16.59
C SER A 871 -29.28 20.25 16.83
N SER A 872 -28.49 21.02 17.60
CA SER A 872 -28.75 22.40 18.02
C SER A 872 -27.45 23.16 18.36
N THR A 873 -27.51 24.49 18.37
CA THR A 873 -26.44 25.39 18.88
C THR A 873 -26.63 25.78 20.34
N GLU A 874 -27.79 25.49 20.94
CA GLU A 874 -28.20 26.01 22.26
C GLU A 874 -27.24 25.62 23.40
N ALA A 875 -26.69 24.40 23.37
CA ALA A 875 -25.72 23.91 24.36
C ALA A 875 -24.40 24.72 24.38
N LEU A 876 -24.10 25.49 23.33
CA LEU A 876 -22.95 26.41 23.28
C LEU A 876 -23.28 27.83 23.76
N GLY A 877 -24.57 28.17 23.91
CA GLY A 877 -25.04 29.52 24.20
C GLY A 877 -25.01 30.48 23.01
N LEU A 878 -25.04 29.96 21.76
CA LEU A 878 -24.93 30.73 20.52
C LEU A 878 -26.16 30.57 19.62
N THR A 879 -26.44 31.55 18.76
CA THR A 879 -27.39 31.41 17.65
C THR A 879 -26.69 30.94 16.36
N PRO A 880 -27.43 30.33 15.39
CA PRO A 880 -26.86 29.92 14.11
C PRO A 880 -26.19 31.07 13.33
N GLU A 881 -26.70 32.30 13.43
CA GLU A 881 -26.09 33.48 12.78
C GLU A 881 -24.69 33.79 13.32
N GLN A 882 -24.42 33.50 14.61
CA GLN A 882 -23.08 33.63 15.19
C GLN A 882 -22.10 32.56 14.67
N LEU A 883 -22.63 31.45 14.14
CA LEU A 883 -21.91 30.34 13.50
C LEU A 883 -22.06 30.34 11.97
N ASN A 884 -22.19 31.53 11.36
CA ASN A 884 -22.32 31.73 9.91
C ASN A 884 -23.50 31.00 9.22
N GLY A 885 -24.45 30.47 9.98
CA GLY A 885 -25.62 29.73 9.51
C GLY A 885 -25.67 28.25 9.93
N ASP A 886 -24.61 27.69 10.51
CA ASP A 886 -24.63 26.31 11.04
C ASP A 886 -25.67 26.19 12.17
N THR A 887 -26.64 25.26 12.05
CA THR A 887 -27.67 25.04 13.08
C THR A 887 -27.27 23.98 14.13
N VAL A 888 -26.07 23.40 14.02
CA VAL A 888 -25.51 22.39 14.94
C VAL A 888 -24.18 22.82 15.55
N GLY A 889 -23.94 22.49 16.81
CA GLY A 889 -22.77 22.91 17.58
C GLY A 889 -21.49 22.10 17.35
N THR A 890 -21.34 21.33 16.27
CA THR A 890 -20.29 20.29 16.14
C THR A 890 -18.94 20.77 15.60
N LEU A 891 -18.72 22.08 15.41
CA LEU A 891 -17.43 22.63 14.96
C LEU A 891 -16.24 22.10 15.79
N GLY A 892 -15.19 21.63 15.11
CA GLY A 892 -13.99 21.08 15.74
C GLY A 892 -14.11 19.70 16.42
N ILE A 893 -15.31 19.10 16.44
CA ILE A 893 -15.50 17.69 16.83
C ILE A 893 -15.01 16.78 15.68
N PRO A 894 -14.25 15.69 15.96
CA PRO A 894 -13.83 14.75 14.92
C PRO A 894 -15.03 14.19 14.14
N GLU A 895 -14.85 14.01 12.83
CA GLU A 895 -15.87 13.67 11.82
C GLU A 895 -17.03 14.70 11.69
N TYR A 896 -17.77 14.93 12.78
CA TYR A 896 -18.98 15.75 12.85
C TYR A 896 -18.76 17.25 12.62
N GLY A 897 -17.53 17.75 12.76
CA GLY A 897 -17.20 19.15 12.50
C GLY A 897 -17.07 19.51 11.02
N THR A 898 -17.02 18.53 10.10
CA THR A 898 -16.88 18.78 8.66
C THR A 898 -18.20 19.27 8.06
N GLN A 899 -18.16 20.25 7.14
CA GLN A 899 -19.37 20.85 6.54
C GLN A 899 -20.36 19.81 5.97
N PHE A 900 -19.85 18.72 5.40
CA PHE A 900 -20.68 17.62 4.88
C PHE A 900 -21.46 16.90 6.00
N VAL A 901 -20.82 16.63 7.14
CA VAL A 901 -21.47 15.98 8.28
C VAL A 901 -22.32 16.96 9.07
N ARG A 902 -21.94 18.24 9.18
CA ARG A 902 -22.82 19.29 9.72
C ARG A 902 -24.15 19.32 8.96
N GLN A 903 -24.12 19.39 7.62
CA GLN A 903 -25.34 19.33 6.81
C GLN A 903 -26.14 18.02 7.00
N MET A 904 -25.46 16.88 7.18
CA MET A 904 -26.11 15.59 7.46
C MET A 904 -26.80 15.55 8.83
N LEU A 905 -26.25 16.22 9.83
CA LEU A 905 -26.88 16.41 11.14
C LEU A 905 -28.12 17.30 11.04
N GLU A 906 -28.09 18.37 10.23
CA GLU A 906 -29.28 19.17 9.93
C GLU A 906 -30.35 18.38 9.16
N ASP A 907 -29.94 17.48 8.25
CA ASP A 907 -30.85 16.59 7.52
C ASP A 907 -31.56 15.55 8.42
N THR A 908 -31.07 15.31 9.65
CA THR A 908 -31.44 14.12 10.46
C THR A 908 -31.79 14.36 11.92
N HIS A 909 -31.25 15.42 12.55
CA HIS A 909 -31.38 15.76 13.97
C HIS A 909 -31.30 14.54 14.93
N PRO A 910 -30.15 13.86 15.06
CA PRO A 910 -30.03 12.65 15.87
C PRO A 910 -30.34 12.88 17.36
N GLN A 911 -31.05 11.92 17.96
CA GLN A 911 -31.63 12.01 19.30
C GLN A 911 -30.92 11.14 20.35
N ASN A 912 -30.03 10.23 19.95
CA ASN A 912 -29.37 9.26 20.82
C ASN A 912 -28.00 8.82 20.25
N PHE A 913 -27.26 8.02 21.04
CA PHE A 913 -25.90 7.61 20.70
C PHE A 913 -25.88 6.70 19.46
N SER A 914 -26.81 5.75 19.33
CA SER A 914 -26.86 4.87 18.15
C SER A 914 -27.21 5.59 16.86
N GLU A 915 -27.97 6.67 16.91
CA GLU A 915 -28.19 7.55 15.75
C GLU A 915 -26.90 8.29 15.37
N LEU A 916 -26.09 8.77 16.33
CA LEU A 916 -24.76 9.31 16.04
C LEU A 916 -23.86 8.26 15.35
N VAL A 917 -23.89 7.01 15.80
CA VAL A 917 -23.17 5.89 15.15
C VAL A 917 -23.63 5.67 13.70
N ARG A 918 -24.94 5.84 13.42
CA ARG A 918 -25.47 5.80 12.05
C ARG A 918 -24.97 6.96 11.20
N ILE A 919 -24.95 8.19 11.72
CA ILE A 919 -24.36 9.36 11.01
C ILE A 919 -22.87 9.13 10.71
N SER A 920 -22.11 8.56 11.65
CA SER A 920 -20.70 8.17 11.43
C SER A 920 -20.54 7.12 10.32
N GLY A 921 -21.50 6.21 10.17
CA GLY A 921 -21.56 5.28 9.03
C GLY A 921 -21.90 5.96 7.71
N PHE A 922 -22.97 6.76 7.69
CA PHE A 922 -23.45 7.46 6.49
C PHE A 922 -22.44 8.45 5.90
N SER A 923 -21.61 9.09 6.76
CA SER A 923 -20.57 10.02 6.31
C SER A 923 -19.38 9.35 5.60
N HIS A 924 -19.22 8.04 5.75
CA HIS A 924 -18.03 7.30 5.34
C HIS A 924 -18.25 6.32 4.19
N GLY A 925 -18.47 6.87 2.98
CA GLY A 925 -18.39 6.11 1.74
C GLY A 925 -19.12 6.78 0.57
N THR A 926 -18.57 6.63 -0.65
CA THR A 926 -19.25 7.11 -1.85
C THR A 926 -20.55 6.34 -2.06
N ASP A 927 -21.63 7.08 -2.36
CA ASP A 927 -22.99 6.58 -2.58
C ASP A 927 -23.59 5.80 -1.37
N VAL A 928 -23.17 6.14 -0.14
CA VAL A 928 -23.81 5.71 1.11
C VAL A 928 -24.93 6.69 1.49
N TRP A 929 -24.59 7.96 1.78
CA TRP A 929 -25.58 9.02 2.07
C TRP A 929 -26.20 9.61 0.80
N LEU A 930 -25.38 10.34 0.03
CA LEU A 930 -25.80 10.98 -1.22
C LEU A 930 -26.17 9.94 -2.28
N ASN A 931 -27.12 10.29 -3.14
CA ASN A 931 -27.70 9.41 -4.18
C ASN A 931 -28.33 8.11 -3.64
N ASN A 932 -28.45 7.93 -2.32
CA ASN A 932 -28.83 6.67 -1.69
C ASN A 932 -29.64 6.86 -0.40
N ALA A 933 -29.03 6.79 0.80
CA ALA A 933 -29.78 6.83 2.05
C ALA A 933 -30.54 8.15 2.26
N LYS A 934 -29.95 9.30 1.87
CA LYS A 934 -30.63 10.60 1.94
C LYS A 934 -31.94 10.59 1.16
N ASP A 935 -31.93 10.04 -0.05
CA ASP A 935 -33.10 10.04 -0.94
C ASP A 935 -34.22 9.15 -0.38
N LEU A 936 -33.86 7.96 0.12
CA LEU A 936 -34.78 6.99 0.73
C LEU A 936 -35.46 7.55 1.99
N ILE A 937 -34.70 8.24 2.84
CA ILE A 937 -35.19 8.87 4.07
C ILE A 937 -36.05 10.11 3.74
N THR A 938 -35.59 10.97 2.82
CA THR A 938 -36.32 12.17 2.40
C THR A 938 -37.65 11.83 1.68
N ALA A 939 -37.70 10.71 0.96
CA ALA A 939 -38.92 10.20 0.34
C ALA A 939 -39.88 9.50 1.33
N GLY A 940 -39.43 9.21 2.55
CA GLY A 940 -40.19 8.45 3.55
C GLY A 940 -40.33 6.96 3.22
N GLU A 941 -39.49 6.40 2.34
CA GLU A 941 -39.48 4.97 2.01
C GLU A 941 -38.82 4.12 3.13
N VAL A 942 -37.86 4.72 3.85
CA VAL A 942 -37.03 4.06 4.87
C VAL A 942 -36.75 5.06 6.00
N LYS A 943 -36.75 4.64 7.26
CA LYS A 943 -36.35 5.51 8.39
C LYS A 943 -34.82 5.59 8.54
N LEU A 944 -34.33 6.58 9.28
CA LEU A 944 -32.93 6.67 9.71
C LEU A 944 -32.46 5.40 10.46
N GLU A 945 -33.35 4.81 11.27
CA GLU A 945 -33.11 3.56 12.03
C GLU A 945 -33.15 2.27 11.17
N ASP A 946 -33.71 2.32 9.95
CA ASP A 946 -33.80 1.16 9.04
C ASP A 946 -32.76 1.21 7.90
N ALA A 947 -32.23 2.39 7.58
CA ALA A 947 -31.29 2.58 6.48
C ALA A 947 -29.89 1.98 6.76
N ILE A 948 -29.17 1.62 5.69
CA ILE A 948 -27.86 0.96 5.74
C ILE A 948 -26.76 1.98 6.01
N SER A 949 -26.24 2.01 7.24
CA SER A 949 -25.16 2.92 7.66
C SER A 949 -23.79 2.22 7.76
N THR A 950 -23.80 0.93 8.10
CA THR A 950 -22.61 0.10 8.33
C THR A 950 -22.76 -1.24 7.64
N ARG A 951 -21.65 -1.96 7.43
CA ARG A 951 -21.70 -3.31 6.81
C ARG A 951 -22.45 -4.31 7.71
N ASP A 952 -22.34 -4.14 9.02
CA ASP A 952 -23.01 -4.94 10.05
C ASP A 952 -24.54 -4.84 9.91
N ASP A 953 -25.08 -3.67 9.52
CA ASP A 953 -26.52 -3.51 9.24
C ASP A 953 -26.97 -4.44 8.12
N VAL A 954 -26.16 -4.58 7.06
CA VAL A 954 -26.45 -5.49 5.93
C VAL A 954 -26.54 -6.93 6.41
N MET A 955 -25.59 -7.37 7.24
CA MET A 955 -25.55 -8.75 7.75
C MET A 955 -26.69 -9.03 8.74
N ASN A 956 -26.91 -8.12 9.70
CA ASN A 956 -27.94 -8.25 10.73
C ASN A 956 -29.35 -8.24 10.10
N TYR A 957 -29.64 -7.29 9.21
CA TYR A 957 -30.93 -7.19 8.53
C TYR A 957 -31.26 -8.47 7.74
N LEU A 958 -30.30 -8.98 6.96
CA LEU A 958 -30.49 -10.19 6.17
C LEU A 958 -30.76 -11.43 7.05
N ILE A 959 -30.04 -11.57 8.17
CA ILE A 959 -30.26 -12.69 9.12
C ILE A 959 -31.61 -12.57 9.82
N GLN A 960 -32.02 -11.37 10.25
CA GLN A 960 -33.34 -11.12 10.84
C GLN A 960 -34.49 -11.45 9.88
N HIS A 961 -34.27 -11.27 8.57
CA HIS A 961 -35.22 -11.63 7.51
C HIS A 961 -35.04 -13.07 6.98
N GLY A 962 -34.33 -13.93 7.70
CA GLY A 962 -34.25 -15.38 7.43
C GLY A 962 -33.21 -15.82 6.38
N VAL A 963 -32.39 -14.91 5.86
CA VAL A 963 -31.31 -15.27 4.92
C VAL A 963 -30.18 -15.98 5.67
N ALA A 964 -29.73 -17.11 5.11
CA ALA A 964 -28.70 -17.96 5.73
C ALA A 964 -27.42 -17.17 6.08
N PRO A 965 -26.84 -17.30 7.30
CA PRO A 965 -25.78 -16.40 7.77
C PRO A 965 -24.54 -16.28 6.87
N LYS A 966 -24.07 -17.37 6.25
CA LYS A 966 -22.94 -17.33 5.31
C LYS A 966 -23.27 -16.54 4.03
N ILE A 967 -24.53 -16.54 3.57
CA ILE A 967 -24.98 -15.69 2.45
C ILE A 967 -25.03 -14.22 2.87
N ALA A 968 -25.58 -13.92 4.05
CA ALA A 968 -25.61 -12.57 4.59
C ALA A 968 -24.19 -11.96 4.74
N PHE A 969 -23.25 -12.73 5.28
CA PHE A 969 -21.83 -12.36 5.37
C PHE A 969 -21.17 -12.15 3.99
N ASN A 970 -21.43 -13.04 3.02
CA ASN A 970 -20.89 -12.90 1.67
C ASN A 970 -21.43 -11.64 0.96
N VAL A 971 -22.71 -11.31 1.14
CA VAL A 971 -23.30 -10.07 0.62
C VAL A 971 -22.66 -8.85 1.30
N MET A 972 -22.60 -8.82 2.63
CA MET A 972 -21.92 -7.78 3.40
C MET A 972 -20.49 -7.51 2.89
N GLU A 973 -19.67 -8.56 2.74
CA GLU A 973 -18.27 -8.42 2.30
C GLU A 973 -18.09 -8.06 0.82
N ASN A 974 -19.13 -8.19 -0.01
CA ASN A 974 -19.14 -7.67 -1.38
C ASN A 974 -19.59 -6.21 -1.43
N VAL A 975 -20.70 -5.88 -0.74
CA VAL A 975 -21.30 -4.53 -0.69
C VAL A 975 -20.32 -3.53 -0.08
N ARG A 976 -19.69 -3.86 1.06
CA ARG A 976 -18.69 -2.97 1.70
C ARG A 976 -17.42 -2.73 0.89
N LYS A 977 -17.24 -3.43 -0.24
CA LYS A 977 -16.12 -3.31 -1.19
C LYS A 977 -16.55 -2.76 -2.56
N GLY A 978 -17.78 -2.25 -2.70
CA GLY A 978 -18.29 -1.70 -3.95
C GLY A 978 -18.51 -2.74 -5.06
N ARG A 979 -18.61 -4.03 -4.71
CA ARG A 979 -18.70 -5.13 -5.70
C ARG A 979 -20.14 -5.41 -6.14
N GLY A 980 -21.12 -4.82 -5.44
CA GLY A 980 -22.55 -5.15 -5.49
C GLY A 980 -22.87 -6.38 -4.64
N LEU A 981 -23.96 -7.08 -4.97
CA LEU A 981 -24.41 -8.26 -4.20
C LEU A 981 -23.59 -9.53 -4.50
N GLU A 982 -23.22 -9.73 -5.76
CA GLU A 982 -22.63 -10.99 -6.24
C GLU A 982 -21.10 -11.02 -6.17
N LYS A 983 -20.56 -12.19 -5.78
CA LYS A 983 -19.15 -12.53 -6.02
C LYS A 983 -18.97 -12.67 -7.53
N LYS A 984 -17.99 -11.95 -8.08
CA LYS A 984 -17.64 -11.99 -9.51
C LYS A 984 -16.32 -12.72 -9.73
N ASN A 985 -16.15 -13.33 -10.90
CA ASN A 985 -14.84 -13.84 -11.37
C ASN A 985 -13.95 -12.68 -11.87
N LYS A 986 -12.70 -12.97 -12.28
CA LYS A 986 -11.78 -11.96 -12.86
C LYS A 986 -12.38 -11.26 -14.09
N GLN A 987 -13.26 -11.95 -14.81
CA GLN A 987 -13.98 -11.49 -16.00
C GLN A 987 -15.25 -10.69 -15.68
N GLY A 988 -15.51 -10.36 -14.41
CA GLY A 988 -16.66 -9.54 -13.96
C GLY A 988 -18.01 -10.25 -13.94
N GLN A 989 -18.08 -11.53 -14.32
CA GLN A 989 -19.31 -12.33 -14.36
C GLN A 989 -19.67 -12.83 -12.95
N PRO A 990 -20.95 -12.84 -12.55
CA PRO A 990 -21.37 -13.37 -11.25
C PRO A 990 -21.17 -14.89 -11.18
N VAL A 991 -20.57 -15.34 -10.07
CA VAL A 991 -20.37 -16.77 -9.75
C VAL A 991 -21.16 -17.20 -8.50
N SER A 992 -21.88 -16.28 -7.87
CA SER A 992 -22.89 -16.56 -6.84
C SER A 992 -24.31 -16.23 -7.34
N LYS A 993 -25.31 -16.57 -6.52
CA LYS A 993 -26.75 -16.34 -6.74
C LYS A 993 -27.36 -15.60 -5.54
N ASN A 994 -26.63 -14.64 -4.99
CA ASN A 994 -27.01 -13.92 -3.77
C ASN A 994 -28.29 -13.11 -3.98
N GLU A 995 -28.46 -12.42 -5.11
CA GLU A 995 -29.67 -11.64 -5.38
C GLU A 995 -30.90 -12.54 -5.56
N GLU A 996 -30.73 -13.74 -6.13
CA GLU A 996 -31.80 -14.74 -6.23
C GLU A 996 -32.23 -15.24 -4.84
N ALA A 997 -31.27 -15.47 -3.93
CA ALA A 997 -31.54 -15.84 -2.53
C ALA A 997 -32.23 -14.70 -1.75
N LEU A 998 -31.75 -13.46 -1.89
CA LEU A 998 -32.37 -12.27 -1.27
C LEU A 998 -33.82 -12.08 -1.75
N ARG A 999 -34.07 -12.22 -3.06
CA ARG A 999 -35.42 -12.12 -3.63
C ARG A 999 -36.32 -13.28 -3.20
N LYS A 1000 -35.79 -14.49 -3.04
CA LYS A 1000 -36.52 -15.67 -2.52
C LYS A 1000 -37.03 -15.44 -1.10
N GLU A 1001 -36.19 -14.92 -0.21
CA GLU A 1001 -36.60 -14.58 1.18
C GLU A 1001 -37.29 -13.19 1.27
N LYS A 1002 -37.72 -12.62 0.13
CA LYS A 1002 -38.54 -11.41 0.01
C LYS A 1002 -37.91 -10.12 0.57
N ILE A 1003 -36.59 -10.01 0.52
CA ILE A 1003 -35.87 -8.77 0.88
C ILE A 1003 -36.35 -7.61 -0.02
N PRO A 1004 -36.66 -6.41 0.54
CA PRO A 1004 -37.20 -5.29 -0.23
C PRO A 1004 -36.29 -4.78 -1.36
N GLU A 1005 -36.92 -4.28 -2.42
CA GLU A 1005 -36.23 -3.77 -3.60
C GLU A 1005 -35.36 -2.53 -3.30
N TRP A 1006 -35.77 -1.68 -2.34
CA TRP A 1006 -34.97 -0.54 -1.90
C TRP A 1006 -33.63 -0.99 -1.28
N PHE A 1007 -33.64 -2.06 -0.48
CA PHE A 1007 -32.46 -2.61 0.19
C PHE A 1007 -31.50 -3.23 -0.83
N ILE A 1008 -32.05 -4.02 -1.76
CA ILE A 1008 -31.33 -4.61 -2.89
C ILE A 1008 -30.65 -3.53 -3.74
N ASN A 1009 -31.34 -2.41 -4.02
CA ASN A 1009 -30.77 -1.34 -4.83
C ASN A 1009 -29.81 -0.42 -4.06
N SER A 1010 -30.03 -0.18 -2.77
CA SER A 1010 -29.07 0.52 -1.91
C SER A 1010 -27.74 -0.25 -1.86
N CYS A 1011 -27.77 -1.56 -1.63
CA CYS A 1011 -26.61 -2.45 -1.67
C CYS A 1011 -25.86 -2.48 -3.03
N LYS A 1012 -26.50 -2.06 -4.13
CA LYS A 1012 -25.88 -1.97 -5.47
C LYS A 1012 -25.22 -0.61 -5.75
N LYS A 1013 -25.61 0.45 -5.04
CA LYS A 1013 -25.04 1.81 -5.15
C LYS A 1013 -23.76 1.96 -4.33
N ILE A 1014 -23.80 1.46 -3.10
CA ILE A 1014 -22.76 1.60 -2.07
C ILE A 1014 -21.39 1.19 -2.62
N SER A 1015 -20.44 2.13 -2.62
CA SER A 1015 -19.05 1.87 -3.01
C SER A 1015 -18.18 1.33 -1.85
N TYR A 1016 -18.55 1.64 -0.60
CA TYR A 1016 -17.80 1.27 0.61
C TYR A 1016 -18.68 1.35 1.86
N LEU A 1017 -18.39 0.55 2.90
CA LEU A 1017 -19.00 0.68 4.24
C LEU A 1017 -18.00 0.36 5.35
N PHE A 1018 -18.05 1.12 6.45
CA PHE A 1018 -17.36 0.80 7.70
C PHE A 1018 -18.02 -0.34 8.48
N PRO A 1019 -17.26 -1.05 9.35
CA PRO A 1019 -17.83 -1.84 10.44
C PRO A 1019 -18.43 -0.96 11.54
N ARG A 1020 -19.54 -1.40 12.13
CA ARG A 1020 -20.19 -0.74 13.28
C ARG A 1020 -19.23 -0.56 14.45
N ALA A 1021 -18.33 -1.52 14.69
CA ALA A 1021 -17.29 -1.43 15.71
C ALA A 1021 -16.36 -0.20 15.55
N HIS A 1022 -16.00 0.16 14.32
CA HIS A 1022 -15.19 1.36 14.04
C HIS A 1022 -16.01 2.63 14.29
N ALA A 1023 -17.24 2.68 13.78
CA ALA A 1023 -18.15 3.80 13.98
C ALA A 1023 -18.37 4.06 15.48
N VAL A 1024 -18.77 3.05 16.26
CA VAL A 1024 -18.96 3.16 17.72
C VAL A 1024 -17.71 3.72 18.41
N ALA A 1025 -16.52 3.18 18.13
CA ALA A 1025 -15.29 3.65 18.75
C ALA A 1025 -14.98 5.12 18.44
N TYR A 1026 -15.23 5.57 17.21
CA TYR A 1026 -15.04 6.97 16.79
C TYR A 1026 -16.11 7.88 17.41
N VAL A 1027 -17.37 7.45 17.51
CA VAL A 1027 -18.41 8.20 18.24
C VAL A 1027 -18.08 8.31 19.73
N MET A 1028 -17.52 7.28 20.37
CA MET A 1028 -17.07 7.36 21.77
C MET A 1028 -16.00 8.44 21.97
N MET A 1029 -15.03 8.58 21.05
CA MET A 1029 -14.04 9.66 21.12
C MET A 1029 -14.67 11.03 20.86
N ALA A 1030 -15.49 11.14 19.81
CA ALA A 1030 -16.18 12.38 19.44
C ALA A 1030 -17.09 12.89 20.56
N PHE A 1031 -17.84 12.01 21.22
CA PHE A 1031 -18.74 12.33 22.33
C PHE A 1031 -17.96 12.80 23.57
N ARG A 1032 -16.86 12.13 23.94
CA ARG A 1032 -15.99 12.58 25.04
C ARG A 1032 -15.42 13.97 24.76
N ILE A 1033 -14.97 14.24 23.54
CA ILE A 1033 -14.47 15.58 23.12
C ILE A 1033 -15.61 16.62 23.12
N ALA A 1034 -16.81 16.26 22.69
CA ALA A 1034 -18.00 17.13 22.70
C ALA A 1034 -18.45 17.50 24.12
N TRP A 1035 -18.37 16.56 25.07
CA TRP A 1035 -18.63 16.81 26.48
C TRP A 1035 -17.67 17.89 27.02
N PHE A 1036 -16.36 17.74 26.78
CA PHE A 1036 -15.38 18.77 27.14
C PHE A 1036 -15.62 20.12 26.42
N LYS A 1037 -16.13 20.14 25.18
CA LYS A 1037 -16.50 21.38 24.47
C LYS A 1037 -17.60 22.18 25.18
N ILE A 1038 -18.54 21.49 25.82
CA ILE A 1038 -19.63 22.11 26.59
C ILE A 1038 -19.12 22.54 27.96
N TYR A 1039 -18.61 21.60 28.76
CA TYR A 1039 -18.35 21.80 30.18
C TYR A 1039 -16.97 22.44 30.48
N HIS A 1040 -15.97 22.25 29.62
CA HIS A 1040 -14.60 22.75 29.78
C HIS A 1040 -14.08 23.44 28.49
N PRO A 1041 -14.79 24.46 27.97
CA PRO A 1041 -14.59 24.98 26.62
C PRO A 1041 -13.16 25.47 26.34
N LEU A 1042 -12.50 26.13 27.29
CA LEU A 1042 -11.10 26.56 27.11
C LEU A 1042 -10.13 25.39 26.94
N ALA A 1043 -10.34 24.28 27.65
CA ALA A 1043 -9.52 23.08 27.48
C ALA A 1043 -9.77 22.42 26.11
N PHE A 1044 -11.02 22.40 25.64
CA PHE A 1044 -11.35 21.97 24.28
C PHE A 1044 -10.65 22.81 23.21
N TYR A 1045 -10.75 24.14 23.29
CA TYR A 1045 -10.08 25.01 22.32
C TYR A 1045 -8.54 24.90 22.40
N ALA A 1046 -7.97 24.80 23.60
CA ALA A 1046 -6.53 24.56 23.79
C ALA A 1046 -6.07 23.26 23.11
N ALA A 1047 -6.76 22.14 23.36
CA ALA A 1047 -6.44 20.84 22.76
C ALA A 1047 -6.66 20.83 21.24
N TYR A 1048 -7.75 21.45 20.76
CA TYR A 1048 -8.04 21.57 19.32
C TYR A 1048 -6.93 22.34 18.58
N PHE A 1049 -6.56 23.54 19.05
CA PHE A 1049 -5.57 24.36 18.35
C PHE A 1049 -4.13 23.83 18.49
N THR A 1050 -3.83 23.11 19.59
CA THR A 1050 -2.53 22.44 19.78
C THR A 1050 -2.34 21.25 18.83
N VAL A 1051 -3.37 20.41 18.67
CA VAL A 1051 -3.27 19.17 17.89
C VAL A 1051 -3.75 19.36 16.44
N ARG A 1052 -5.05 19.65 16.25
CA ARG A 1052 -5.71 19.59 14.93
C ARG A 1052 -5.39 20.79 14.03
N ALA A 1053 -5.17 21.97 14.60
CA ALA A 1053 -4.81 23.17 13.83
C ALA A 1053 -3.30 23.26 13.50
N ARG A 1054 -2.49 22.29 13.94
CA ARG A 1054 -1.02 22.33 13.81
C ARG A 1054 -0.61 22.39 12.34
N GLY A 1055 0.16 23.42 11.98
CA GLY A 1055 0.61 23.67 10.60
C GLY A 1055 -0.41 24.32 9.68
N SER A 1056 -1.67 24.45 10.09
CA SER A 1056 -2.78 25.09 9.35
C SER A 1056 -3.42 26.28 10.09
N PHE A 1057 -2.86 26.69 11.24
CA PHE A 1057 -3.28 27.86 12.02
C PHE A 1057 -2.66 29.16 11.48
N ASP A 1058 -3.45 30.01 10.83
CA ASP A 1058 -3.01 31.35 10.41
C ASP A 1058 -3.05 32.33 11.60
N GLY A 1059 -1.91 32.52 12.26
CA GLY A 1059 -1.78 33.45 13.38
C GLY A 1059 -2.04 34.92 13.01
N LYS A 1060 -1.86 35.34 11.76
CA LYS A 1060 -2.16 36.72 11.31
C LYS A 1060 -3.65 36.92 11.04
N ALA A 1061 -4.37 35.89 10.58
CA ALA A 1061 -5.82 35.95 10.44
C ALA A 1061 -6.54 35.81 11.80
N ILE A 1062 -6.11 34.86 12.64
CA ILE A 1062 -6.87 34.39 13.81
C ILE A 1062 -6.65 35.26 15.06
N LEU A 1063 -5.40 35.56 15.42
CA LEU A 1063 -5.10 36.19 16.72
C LEU A 1063 -5.64 37.63 16.87
N PRO A 1064 -5.77 38.48 15.83
CA PRO A 1064 -6.42 39.79 15.94
C PRO A 1064 -7.93 39.74 16.22
N GLY A 1065 -8.56 38.55 16.27
CA GLY A 1065 -9.94 38.36 16.70
C GLY A 1065 -11.00 38.47 15.60
N LEU A 1066 -12.26 38.47 16.03
CA LEU A 1066 -13.45 38.17 15.21
C LEU A 1066 -13.55 38.97 13.89
N ALA A 1067 -13.27 40.27 13.90
CA ALA A 1067 -13.34 41.10 12.69
C ALA A 1067 -12.26 40.74 11.63
N SER A 1068 -11.11 40.21 12.05
CA SER A 1068 -10.07 39.68 11.15
C SER A 1068 -10.44 38.29 10.65
N GLN A 1069 -10.89 37.43 11.56
CA GLN A 1069 -11.36 36.07 11.30
C GLN A 1069 -12.48 36.05 10.24
N GLU A 1070 -13.56 36.82 10.46
CA GLU A 1070 -14.66 36.97 9.48
C GLU A 1070 -14.16 37.43 8.11
N LYS A 1071 -13.26 38.40 8.07
CA LYS A 1071 -12.74 38.96 6.81
C LYS A 1071 -11.94 37.92 6.02
N MET A 1072 -11.11 37.12 6.70
CA MET A 1072 -10.33 36.07 6.06
C MET A 1072 -11.22 34.91 5.61
N TRP A 1073 -12.17 34.46 6.45
CA TRP A 1073 -13.12 33.40 6.09
C TRP A 1073 -13.97 33.82 4.87
N LYS A 1074 -14.52 35.04 4.85
CA LYS A 1074 -15.28 35.58 3.71
C LYS A 1074 -14.43 35.68 2.42
N TYR A 1075 -13.13 35.98 2.54
CA TYR A 1075 -12.20 35.97 1.40
C TYR A 1075 -11.95 34.56 0.84
N ILE A 1076 -11.77 33.55 1.71
CA ILE A 1076 -11.54 32.16 1.29
C ILE A 1076 -12.82 31.57 0.67
N GLN A 1077 -13.98 31.78 1.31
CA GLN A 1077 -15.27 31.34 0.78
C GLN A 1077 -15.58 31.96 -0.59
N ALA A 1078 -15.21 33.22 -0.83
CA ALA A 1078 -15.38 33.88 -2.13
C ALA A 1078 -14.56 33.24 -3.28
N LYS A 1079 -13.50 32.47 -2.99
CA LYS A 1079 -12.78 31.66 -3.99
C LYS A 1079 -13.46 30.33 -4.28
N GLY A 1080 -14.20 29.77 -3.30
CA GLY A 1080 -14.90 28.49 -3.40
C GLY A 1080 -14.01 27.33 -3.88
N ARG A 1081 -14.11 26.99 -5.17
CA ARG A 1081 -13.30 25.91 -5.77
C ARG A 1081 -11.83 26.28 -5.91
N ASP A 1082 -11.54 27.54 -6.20
CA ASP A 1082 -10.19 28.04 -6.51
C ASP A 1082 -9.33 28.29 -5.25
N ALA A 1083 -9.90 28.14 -4.05
CA ALA A 1083 -9.13 28.11 -2.81
C ALA A 1083 -8.22 26.87 -2.78
N SER A 1084 -6.96 27.05 -2.38
CA SER A 1084 -6.02 25.96 -2.15
C SER A 1084 -6.41 25.07 -0.96
N ALA A 1085 -5.76 23.92 -0.80
CA ALA A 1085 -5.99 23.05 0.36
C ALA A 1085 -5.69 23.78 1.67
N VAL A 1086 -4.51 24.41 1.79
CA VAL A 1086 -4.08 25.19 2.96
C VAL A 1086 -5.07 26.29 3.34
N GLU A 1087 -5.69 26.95 2.36
CA GLU A 1087 -6.74 27.94 2.62
C GLU A 1087 -8.04 27.32 3.16
N LYS A 1088 -8.44 26.14 2.66
CA LYS A 1088 -9.61 25.39 3.15
C LYS A 1088 -9.37 24.85 4.58
N ASP A 1089 -8.17 24.35 4.85
CA ASP A 1089 -7.76 23.87 6.18
C ASP A 1089 -7.74 25.04 7.19
N SER A 1090 -7.17 26.19 6.77
CA SER A 1090 -7.18 27.43 7.55
C SER A 1090 -8.61 27.96 7.80
N ALA A 1091 -9.51 27.90 6.83
CA ALA A 1091 -10.91 28.32 7.00
C ALA A 1091 -11.62 27.53 8.11
N THR A 1092 -11.41 26.22 8.21
CA THR A 1092 -11.95 25.39 9.31
C THR A 1092 -11.41 25.81 10.68
N ASN A 1093 -10.12 26.14 10.78
CA ASN A 1093 -9.53 26.65 12.02
C ASN A 1093 -10.05 28.05 12.39
N ILE A 1094 -10.34 28.88 11.38
CA ILE A 1094 -10.97 30.19 11.56
C ILE A 1094 -12.43 30.01 12.06
N GLU A 1095 -13.21 29.05 11.56
CA GLU A 1095 -14.56 28.76 12.07
C GLU A 1095 -14.56 28.43 13.57
N VAL A 1096 -13.65 27.55 14.03
CA VAL A 1096 -13.52 27.19 15.45
C VAL A 1096 -13.04 28.39 16.29
N ALA A 1097 -12.17 29.25 15.75
CA ALA A 1097 -11.72 30.47 16.43
C ALA A 1097 -12.81 31.55 16.52
N MET A 1098 -13.70 31.63 15.51
CA MET A 1098 -14.88 32.49 15.54
C MET A 1098 -15.87 32.01 16.60
N GLU A 1099 -16.15 30.71 16.69
CA GLU A 1099 -16.99 30.14 17.75
C GLU A 1099 -16.42 30.45 19.15
N MET A 1100 -15.12 30.19 19.36
CA MET A 1100 -14.42 30.52 20.61
C MET A 1100 -14.61 32.01 20.98
N ALA A 1101 -14.49 32.90 19.99
CA ALA A 1101 -14.67 34.34 20.19
C ALA A 1101 -16.14 34.72 20.49
N GLN A 1102 -17.11 34.09 19.84
CA GLN A 1102 -18.55 34.30 20.08
C GLN A 1102 -18.97 33.83 21.48
N ARG A 1103 -18.40 32.71 21.98
CA ARG A 1103 -18.58 32.23 23.37
C ARG A 1103 -17.84 33.07 24.42
N GLY A 1104 -17.22 34.18 24.04
CA GLY A 1104 -16.60 35.16 24.93
C GLY A 1104 -15.11 34.94 25.24
N PHE A 1105 -14.52 33.80 24.84
CA PHE A 1105 -13.11 33.49 25.11
C PHE A 1105 -12.17 34.26 24.17
N ARG A 1106 -10.91 34.47 24.59
CA ARG A 1106 -9.93 35.27 23.85
C ARG A 1106 -8.56 34.59 23.82
N PHE A 1107 -7.77 34.92 22.80
CA PHE A 1107 -6.33 34.67 22.80
C PHE A 1107 -5.61 35.82 23.51
N LYS A 1108 -4.51 35.51 24.20
CA LYS A 1108 -3.51 36.50 24.61
C LYS A 1108 -2.57 36.80 23.42
N PRO A 1109 -1.83 37.93 23.43
CA PRO A 1109 -0.68 38.11 22.55
C PRO A 1109 0.35 36.98 22.74
N ILE A 1110 1.18 36.75 21.72
CA ILE A 1110 2.34 35.84 21.85
C ILE A 1110 3.35 36.47 22.81
N ASP A 1111 3.83 35.69 23.77
CA ASP A 1111 4.74 36.13 24.84
C ASP A 1111 6.06 35.36 24.74
N LEU A 1112 7.16 36.02 24.38
CA LEU A 1112 8.46 35.35 24.24
C LEU A 1112 8.98 34.72 25.54
N ALA A 1113 8.56 35.20 26.71
CA ALA A 1113 8.96 34.63 28.00
C ALA A 1113 8.11 33.41 28.40
N ARG A 1114 6.85 33.33 27.96
CA ARG A 1114 5.87 32.33 28.47
C ARG A 1114 5.23 31.42 27.44
N SER A 1115 5.04 31.84 26.18
CA SER A 1115 4.48 30.99 25.12
C SER A 1115 5.26 29.69 24.98
N HIS A 1116 4.56 28.56 24.81
CA HIS A 1116 5.21 27.28 24.57
C HIS A 1116 5.72 27.16 23.12
N VAL A 1117 6.53 26.14 22.81
CA VAL A 1117 6.98 25.86 21.44
C VAL A 1117 5.77 25.54 20.54
N ARG A 1118 4.86 24.68 21.02
CA ARG A 1118 3.80 24.03 20.23
C ARG A 1118 2.39 24.16 20.77
N ASP A 1119 2.21 24.36 22.08
CA ASP A 1119 0.92 24.11 22.74
C ASP A 1119 0.26 25.40 23.23
N PHE A 1120 -1.07 25.45 23.14
CA PHE A 1120 -1.88 26.55 23.65
C PHE A 1120 -2.11 26.38 25.15
N VAL A 1121 -1.59 27.32 25.94
CA VAL A 1121 -1.68 27.27 27.42
C VAL A 1121 -2.91 28.04 27.90
N VAL A 1122 -3.73 27.43 28.76
CA VAL A 1122 -4.87 28.11 29.40
C VAL A 1122 -4.34 28.98 30.55
N GLU A 1123 -4.51 30.31 30.46
CA GLU A 1123 -4.02 31.27 31.46
C GLU A 1123 -5.04 32.42 31.62
N ASP A 1124 -5.43 32.76 32.86
CA ASP A 1124 -6.39 33.82 33.21
C ASP A 1124 -7.73 33.79 32.43
N GLY A 1125 -8.23 32.60 32.08
CA GLY A 1125 -9.46 32.45 31.28
C GLY A 1125 -9.29 32.75 29.78
N MET A 1126 -8.05 32.81 29.31
CA MET A 1126 -7.68 33.02 27.90
C MET A 1126 -6.72 31.91 27.43
N LEU A 1127 -6.48 31.84 26.12
CA LEU A 1127 -5.44 30.97 25.56
C LEU A 1127 -4.19 31.79 25.21
N LEU A 1128 -3.04 31.41 25.77
CA LEU A 1128 -1.74 31.91 25.36
C LEU A 1128 -1.27 31.09 24.14
N PRO A 1129 -1.16 31.69 22.93
CA PRO A 1129 -0.73 30.98 21.74
C PRO A 1129 0.76 30.59 21.81
N PRO A 1130 1.15 29.44 21.22
CA PRO A 1130 2.53 29.02 21.10
C PRO A 1130 3.31 29.81 20.03
N LEU A 1131 4.63 29.68 20.07
CA LEU A 1131 5.52 30.25 19.06
C LEU A 1131 5.28 29.66 17.66
N SER A 1132 4.88 28.39 17.54
CA SER A 1132 4.53 27.74 16.26
C SER A 1132 3.39 28.41 15.48
N CYS A 1133 2.63 29.33 16.08
CA CYS A 1133 1.60 30.12 15.39
C CYS A 1133 2.15 31.33 14.61
N VAL A 1134 3.46 31.61 14.69
CA VAL A 1134 4.12 32.71 13.97
C VAL A 1134 4.41 32.27 12.52
N PRO A 1135 3.80 32.89 11.49
CA PRO A 1135 3.99 32.43 10.11
C PRO A 1135 5.46 32.46 9.67
N GLY A 1136 5.96 31.28 9.25
CA GLY A 1136 7.35 31.10 8.80
C GLY A 1136 8.37 30.78 9.92
N LEU A 1137 7.98 30.80 11.20
CA LEU A 1137 8.84 30.34 12.29
C LEU A 1137 8.78 28.80 12.36
N GLY A 1138 9.87 28.13 11.98
CA GLY A 1138 9.96 26.67 12.08
C GLY A 1138 10.07 26.17 13.52
N GLU A 1139 9.55 24.98 13.79
CA GLU A 1139 9.49 24.35 15.14
C GLU A 1139 10.86 24.38 15.84
N THR A 1140 11.94 24.01 15.14
CA THR A 1140 13.32 24.05 15.66
C THR A 1140 13.81 25.45 16.04
N VAL A 1141 13.34 26.51 15.37
CA VAL A 1141 13.70 27.89 15.76
C VAL A 1141 12.87 28.35 16.96
N ALA A 1142 11.62 27.87 17.10
CA ALA A 1142 10.85 28.05 18.33
C ALA A 1142 11.48 27.31 19.53
N GLU A 1143 12.01 26.10 19.33
CA GLU A 1143 12.80 25.37 20.34
C GLU A 1143 14.05 26.18 20.76
N GLU A 1144 14.79 26.72 19.80
CA GLU A 1144 15.99 27.55 20.04
C GLU A 1144 15.65 28.86 20.78
N ILE A 1145 14.50 29.50 20.51
CA ILE A 1145 14.01 30.65 21.29
C ILE A 1145 13.72 30.25 22.75
N VAL A 1146 13.10 29.08 22.97
CA VAL A 1146 12.79 28.59 24.33
C VAL A 1146 14.07 28.18 25.10
N ALA A 1147 15.03 27.53 24.45
CA ALA A 1147 16.34 27.24 25.06
C ALA A 1147 17.15 28.53 25.33
N ALA A 1148 17.05 29.54 24.45
CA ALA A 1148 17.74 30.81 24.63
C ALA A 1148 17.20 31.62 25.82
N ARG A 1149 15.87 31.65 26.05
CA ARG A 1149 15.27 32.42 27.16
C ARG A 1149 15.54 31.83 28.55
N GLU A 1150 15.81 30.53 28.66
CA GLU A 1150 16.24 29.91 29.93
C GLU A 1150 17.57 30.50 30.43
N ASN A 1151 18.41 31.00 29.54
CA ASN A 1151 19.67 31.68 29.86
C ASN A 1151 19.48 33.17 30.20
N GLY A 1152 18.24 33.67 30.24
CA GLY A 1152 17.87 35.05 30.56
C GLY A 1152 16.90 35.65 29.53
N PRO A 1153 16.03 36.59 29.93
CA PRO A 1153 15.06 37.24 29.03
C PRO A 1153 15.76 37.98 27.88
N PHE A 1154 15.05 38.16 26.76
CA PHE A 1154 15.59 38.91 25.62
C PHE A 1154 15.62 40.41 25.90
N THR A 1155 16.78 41.04 25.69
CA THR A 1155 17.02 42.46 26.02
C THR A 1155 16.67 43.40 24.86
N SER A 1156 16.79 42.92 23.63
CA SER A 1156 16.58 43.66 22.39
C SER A 1156 16.20 42.72 21.24
N LYS A 1157 15.74 43.29 20.12
CA LYS A 1157 15.45 42.51 18.91
C LYS A 1157 16.73 41.94 18.29
N GLU A 1158 17.86 42.64 18.39
CA GLU A 1158 19.16 42.13 17.96
C GLU A 1158 19.61 40.92 18.80
N ASP A 1159 19.41 40.97 20.13
CA ASP A 1159 19.66 39.85 21.04
C ASP A 1159 18.78 38.63 20.72
N LEU A 1160 17.49 38.82 20.46
CA LEU A 1160 16.59 37.76 19.98
C LEU A 1160 17.10 37.11 18.67
N ARG A 1161 17.60 37.90 17.72
CA ARG A 1161 18.21 37.38 16.48
C ARG A 1161 19.49 36.59 16.74
N LYS A 1162 20.34 37.06 17.66
CA LYS A 1162 21.63 36.43 18.01
C LYS A 1162 21.44 35.14 18.79
N ARG A 1163 20.74 35.17 19.93
CA ARG A 1163 20.56 34.01 20.82
C ARG A 1163 19.48 33.05 20.32
N GLY A 1164 18.32 33.54 19.92
CA GLY A 1164 17.21 32.73 19.41
C GLY A 1164 17.34 32.32 17.94
N LYS A 1165 18.45 32.68 17.27
CA LYS A 1165 18.75 32.38 15.84
C LYS A 1165 17.66 32.84 14.87
N VAL A 1166 16.89 33.85 15.26
CA VAL A 1166 15.70 34.33 14.53
C VAL A 1166 16.11 35.15 13.30
N SER A 1167 15.48 34.91 12.15
CA SER A 1167 15.72 35.69 10.94
C SER A 1167 15.02 37.06 11.02
N GLN A 1168 15.54 38.05 10.27
CA GLN A 1168 15.01 39.41 10.27
C GLN A 1168 13.51 39.46 9.90
N THR A 1169 13.08 38.67 8.91
CA THR A 1169 11.67 38.57 8.47
C THR A 1169 10.74 38.02 9.55
N ILE A 1170 11.25 37.19 10.46
CA ILE A 1170 10.47 36.67 11.60
C ILE A 1170 10.44 37.68 12.75
N VAL A 1171 11.49 38.48 12.96
CA VAL A 1171 11.43 39.64 13.88
C VAL A 1171 10.44 40.70 13.39
N GLU A 1172 10.40 40.97 12.09
CA GLU A 1172 9.39 41.83 11.46
C GLU A 1172 7.99 41.27 11.68
N THR A 1173 7.79 39.97 11.42
CA THR A 1173 6.51 39.27 11.65
C THR A 1173 6.07 39.29 13.12
N LEU A 1174 6.98 39.06 14.07
CA LEU A 1174 6.72 39.15 15.51
C LEU A 1174 6.40 40.60 15.94
N THR A 1175 7.01 41.60 15.29
CA THR A 1175 6.68 43.02 15.51
C THR A 1175 5.29 43.37 14.99
N GLU A 1176 4.93 42.93 13.77
CA GLU A 1176 3.58 43.10 13.20
C GLU A 1176 2.49 42.43 14.06
N MET A 1177 2.81 41.31 14.70
CA MET A 1177 1.91 40.57 15.60
C MET A 1177 1.92 41.10 17.05
N GLY A 1178 2.62 42.21 17.34
CA GLY A 1178 2.69 42.83 18.66
C GLY A 1178 3.56 42.10 19.70
N ALA A 1179 4.14 40.95 19.37
CA ALA A 1179 4.91 40.10 20.30
C ALA A 1179 6.22 40.72 20.78
N LEU A 1180 6.68 41.81 20.13
CA LEU A 1180 7.89 42.58 20.47
C LEU A 1180 7.56 44.03 20.91
N GLU A 1181 6.31 44.32 21.29
CA GLU A 1181 5.94 45.67 21.75
C GLU A 1181 6.75 46.07 22.99
N GLY A 1182 7.32 47.28 22.97
CA GLY A 1182 8.21 47.78 24.02
C GLY A 1182 9.66 47.26 23.98
N MET A 1183 10.00 46.28 23.13
CA MET A 1183 11.38 45.79 22.98
C MET A 1183 12.23 46.74 22.12
N PRO A 1184 13.41 47.19 22.58
CA PRO A 1184 14.30 48.05 21.79
C PRO A 1184 14.96 47.25 20.65
N ASP A 1185 15.34 47.94 19.57
CA ASP A 1185 15.96 47.28 18.41
C ASP A 1185 17.36 46.71 18.75
N GLU A 1186 18.17 47.46 19.50
CA GLU A 1186 19.55 47.15 19.90
C GLU A 1186 19.78 47.39 21.41
N GLU A 1187 20.82 46.79 21.99
CA GLU A 1187 21.24 47.05 23.37
C GLU A 1187 22.02 48.37 23.50
N GLN A 1188 21.59 49.28 24.39
CA GLN A 1188 22.30 50.55 24.60
C GLN A 1188 23.59 50.43 25.44
N LEU A 1189 23.83 49.29 26.10
CA LEU A 1189 25.01 49.00 26.90
C LEU A 1189 25.36 47.50 26.83
N ASN A 1190 26.24 47.12 25.89
CA ASN A 1190 26.88 45.81 25.95
C ASN A 1190 27.93 45.81 27.09
N LEU A 1191 27.71 44.98 28.11
CA LEU A 1191 28.54 44.92 29.32
C LEU A 1191 29.78 44.01 29.18
N PHE A 1192 29.85 43.15 28.15
CA PHE A 1192 30.95 42.24 27.89
C PHE A 1192 31.19 42.08 26.38
N GLY A 1193 31.97 42.99 25.80
CA GLY A 1193 32.44 42.94 24.40
C GLY A 1193 33.70 42.11 24.21
#